data_AF-A0A239BAE3-F1
#
_entry.id   AF-A0A239BAE3-F1
#
_cell.length_a   1.000
_cell.length_b   1.000
_cell.length_c   1.000
_cell.angle_alpha   90.00
_cell.angle_beta   90.00
_cell.angle_gamma   90.00
#
_symmetry.space_group_name_H-M   'P 1'
#
loop_
_entity.id
_entity.type
_entity.pdbx_description
1 polymer ?
#
loop_
_entity_poly.entity_id
_entity_poly.type
_entity_poly.pdbx_seq_one_letter_code
_entity_poly.pdbx_strand_id
1 'polypeptide(L)'
;MITAQPRLVVSAPSSGHGKTAIAVGLLAAMAARGLSTAGFKVGPDHTDAAYLGLAAGRPGRNLDPRLVGAQRVAPLFGHGASGAQLSVIEGAMGLFDSLTGQPEIDGTAAVAAALRAPVALVVDVAAMGHSLAALVHGFRMFDEMVHLGGVILNRVASPRHEQMLRSALDDIGMPVLGALRRGDLPNVLPSRAHGLVPVAHRTVEAGRAVRRLGEAVAQALDLDRLMALANSAPPLPGPLWTPSEAAGEPVESRVVVALAGGPGAPYTYVETAELLTAAGAEVVIVDPLRDESLPPGTRALIVGSGLPEGYAEELSANHRLCAEVARFARDGWPVIAEGVALPWLGRELDGRPMCGVLDISGATGEQTVAGYREATAPGSSVLAPAGARITGYKQHRAVVSPRAGTAPAWTWSGGNPEGFVWRQVHASQLGLHWAAAPEIAKRLVAAAVAGPSMPSTLTPPMPVPQMSGGPAQPAPSGVPGPAQGIPGPSGPVPVPVGVPGNGPVPESDPTPTTGPVPGMVPFDGSVEGGSPAHGPVHGMPAAAGPMFGMPPAAGPVLGAPLAGSGMAPVNGQGPGMAPTNGPGAGMAPSNGPGVFSPNGPISPRPGSGTPNSGPVHGTHNPGPSHGPGDVSDIHPTSDLPIPS
;
A
#
# COMPACT_ATOMS: atom_id res chain seq x y z
N MET A 1 1.59 -3.03 -31.74
CA MET A 1 1.95 -1.60 -31.56
C MET A 1 2.12 -1.36 -30.07
N ILE A 2 3.25 -0.80 -29.61
CA ILE A 2 3.39 -0.38 -28.21
C ILE A 2 2.55 0.90 -28.05
N THR A 3 1.29 0.75 -27.66
CA THR A 3 0.41 1.89 -27.41
C THR A 3 0.90 2.59 -26.15
N ALA A 4 1.11 3.92 -26.22
CA ALA A 4 1.38 4.72 -25.03
C ALA A 4 0.20 4.54 -24.06
N GLN A 5 0.47 4.00 -22.86
CA GLN A 5 -0.51 3.84 -21.80
C GLN A 5 -0.56 5.14 -20.98
N PRO A 6 -1.64 5.93 -21.05
CA PRO A 6 -1.70 7.21 -20.35
C PRO A 6 -1.64 6.96 -18.84
N ARG A 7 -0.76 7.69 -18.15
CA ARG A 7 -0.51 7.45 -16.73
C ARG A 7 -0.05 8.67 -15.97
N LEU A 8 -0.44 8.74 -14.71
CA LEU A 8 -0.15 9.86 -13.82
C LEU A 8 0.16 9.35 -12.42
N VAL A 9 1.24 9.84 -11.83
CA VAL A 9 1.53 9.64 -10.41
C VAL A 9 0.88 10.76 -9.60
N VAL A 10 0.08 10.40 -8.60
CA VAL A 10 -0.45 11.34 -7.60
C VAL A 10 0.40 11.22 -6.34
N SER A 11 1.18 12.26 -6.04
CA SER A 11 2.11 12.29 -4.89
C SER A 11 1.94 13.56 -4.07
N ALA A 12 2.76 13.76 -3.04
CA ALA A 12 2.75 14.94 -2.17
C ALA A 12 4.12 15.19 -1.54
N PRO A 13 4.35 16.36 -0.94
CA PRO A 13 5.54 16.63 -0.15
C PRO A 13 5.72 15.70 1.04
N SER A 14 4.62 15.27 1.66
CA SER A 14 4.62 14.33 2.79
C SER A 14 3.28 13.61 2.96
N SER A 15 3.18 12.73 3.96
CA SER A 15 1.91 12.10 4.37
C SER A 15 0.87 13.12 4.87
N GLY A 16 -0.43 12.79 4.74
CA GLY A 16 -1.51 13.65 5.24
C GLY A 16 -1.99 14.76 4.29
N HIS A 17 -1.34 14.97 3.14
CA HIS A 17 -1.74 15.99 2.16
C HIS A 17 -3.02 15.66 1.36
N GLY A 18 -3.60 14.47 1.51
CA GLY A 18 -4.84 14.06 0.83
C GLY A 18 -4.66 13.27 -0.48
N LYS A 19 -3.45 12.76 -0.76
CA LYS A 19 -3.12 11.99 -1.98
C LYS A 19 -4.12 10.88 -2.30
N THR A 20 -4.39 10.00 -1.34
CA THR A 20 -5.26 8.83 -1.50
C THR A 20 -6.67 9.24 -1.89
N ALA A 21 -7.25 10.22 -1.19
CA ALA A 21 -8.59 10.74 -1.49
C ALA A 21 -8.66 11.33 -2.91
N ILE A 22 -7.63 12.04 -3.34
CA ILE A 22 -7.55 12.61 -4.69
C ILE A 22 -7.33 11.53 -5.75
N ALA A 23 -6.47 10.54 -5.51
CA ALA A 23 -6.24 9.44 -6.45
C ALA A 23 -7.50 8.59 -6.67
N VAL A 24 -8.17 8.21 -5.57
CA VAL A 24 -9.46 7.50 -5.59
C VAL A 24 -10.53 8.35 -6.29
N GLY A 25 -10.63 9.64 -5.93
CA GLY A 25 -11.59 10.55 -6.56
C GLY A 25 -11.32 10.77 -8.06
N LEU A 26 -10.06 10.85 -8.47
CA LEU A 26 -9.69 10.98 -9.88
C LEU A 26 -10.10 9.75 -10.68
N LEU A 27 -9.82 8.54 -10.17
CA LEU A 27 -10.27 7.29 -10.79
C LEU A 27 -11.79 7.24 -10.92
N ALA A 28 -12.51 7.57 -9.84
CA ALA A 28 -13.97 7.56 -9.81
C ALA A 28 -14.58 8.60 -10.76
N ALA A 29 -14.01 9.81 -10.82
CA ALA A 29 -14.46 10.89 -11.69
C ALA A 29 -14.30 10.54 -13.18
N MET A 30 -13.17 9.93 -13.54
CA MET A 30 -12.90 9.48 -14.90
C MET A 30 -13.76 8.27 -15.29
N ALA A 31 -13.95 7.32 -14.37
CA ALA A 31 -14.88 6.20 -14.57
C ALA A 31 -16.32 6.69 -14.78
N ALA A 32 -16.76 7.72 -14.04
CA ALA A 32 -18.07 8.36 -14.24
C ALA A 32 -18.21 9.06 -15.61
N ARG A 33 -17.10 9.43 -16.26
CA ARG A 33 -17.07 9.90 -17.66
C ARG A 33 -17.03 8.76 -18.69
N GLY A 34 -17.15 7.51 -18.25
CA GLY A 34 -17.11 6.33 -19.12
C GLY A 34 -15.69 5.91 -19.55
N LEU A 35 -14.64 6.45 -18.92
CA LEU A 35 -13.27 6.05 -19.21
C LEU A 35 -12.89 4.80 -18.44
N SER A 36 -12.23 3.88 -19.14
CA SER A 36 -11.57 2.72 -18.54
C SER A 36 -10.35 3.18 -17.73
N THR A 37 -10.31 2.97 -16.41
CA THR A 37 -9.20 3.44 -15.55
C THR A 37 -8.55 2.33 -14.74
N ALA A 38 -7.25 2.42 -14.43
CA ALA A 38 -6.54 1.47 -13.59
C ALA A 38 -5.83 2.16 -12.41
N GLY A 39 -5.94 1.56 -11.23
CA GLY A 39 -5.38 2.10 -10.00
C GLY A 39 -4.18 1.29 -9.50
N PHE A 40 -3.11 1.98 -9.14
CA PHE A 40 -1.89 1.38 -8.61
C PHE A 40 -1.46 2.10 -7.33
N LYS A 41 -1.05 1.34 -6.32
CA LYS A 41 -0.46 1.87 -5.09
C LYS A 41 1.04 1.62 -5.09
N VAL A 42 1.85 2.66 -4.88
CA VAL A 42 3.27 2.46 -4.58
C VAL A 42 3.42 1.86 -3.19
N GLY A 43 4.27 0.84 -3.07
CA GLY A 43 4.55 0.15 -1.81
C GLY A 43 3.52 -0.93 -1.46
N PRO A 44 3.58 -1.48 -0.23
CA PRO A 44 2.94 -2.75 0.11
C PRO A 44 1.49 -2.64 0.63
N ASP A 45 0.91 -1.43 0.66
CA ASP A 45 -0.39 -1.17 1.29
C ASP A 45 -1.55 -1.77 0.48
N HIS A 46 -2.16 -2.83 1.03
CA HIS A 46 -3.32 -3.50 0.45
C HIS A 46 -4.58 -2.64 0.45
N THR A 47 -4.78 -1.83 1.51
CA THR A 47 -6.03 -1.10 1.73
C THR A 47 -6.18 0.01 0.69
N ASP A 48 -5.12 0.80 0.52
CA ASP A 48 -5.12 1.88 -0.46
C ASP A 48 -5.29 1.31 -1.89
N ALA A 49 -4.58 0.23 -2.24
CA ALA A 49 -4.72 -0.46 -3.52
C ALA A 49 -6.16 -0.93 -3.78
N ALA A 50 -6.83 -1.50 -2.77
CA ALA A 50 -8.21 -1.93 -2.93
C ALA A 50 -9.15 -0.76 -3.20
N TYR A 51 -9.01 0.37 -2.49
CA TYR A 51 -9.82 1.56 -2.74
C TYR A 51 -9.64 2.13 -4.15
N LEU A 52 -8.40 2.14 -4.65
CA LEU A 52 -8.12 2.49 -6.04
C LEU A 52 -8.82 1.53 -7.01
N GLY A 53 -8.80 0.23 -6.72
CA GLY A 53 -9.51 -0.78 -7.51
C GLY A 53 -11.03 -0.60 -7.51
N LEU A 54 -11.62 -0.31 -6.35
CA LEU A 54 -13.06 -0.03 -6.24
C LEU A 54 -13.46 1.19 -7.08
N ALA A 55 -12.66 2.25 -7.08
CA ALA A 55 -12.88 3.44 -7.89
C ALA A 55 -12.72 3.18 -9.39
N ALA A 56 -11.78 2.30 -9.76
CA ALA A 56 -11.48 1.93 -11.13
C ALA A 56 -12.44 0.86 -11.70
N GLY A 57 -13.24 0.20 -10.85
CA GLY A 57 -14.08 -0.92 -11.24
C GLY A 57 -13.30 -2.17 -11.66
N ARG A 58 -12.03 -2.27 -11.27
CA ARG A 58 -11.11 -3.39 -11.58
C ARG A 58 -10.15 -3.63 -10.41
N PRO A 59 -9.38 -4.73 -10.38
CA PRO A 59 -8.42 -4.96 -9.31
C PRO A 59 -7.40 -3.81 -9.23
N GLY A 60 -7.24 -3.23 -8.04
CA GLY A 60 -6.15 -2.30 -7.76
C GLY A 60 -4.90 -3.08 -7.38
N ARG A 61 -3.73 -2.60 -7.83
CA ARG A 61 -2.47 -3.35 -7.72
C ARG A 61 -1.41 -2.58 -6.95
N ASN A 62 -0.43 -3.29 -6.42
CA ASN A 62 0.71 -2.71 -5.75
C ASN A 62 1.93 -2.68 -6.69
N LEU A 63 2.67 -1.58 -6.67
CA LEU A 63 3.95 -1.42 -7.35
C LEU A 63 5.00 -1.12 -6.28
N ASP A 64 5.68 -2.17 -5.85
CA ASP A 64 6.67 -2.09 -4.79
C ASP A 64 8.03 -2.60 -5.30
N PRO A 65 8.92 -1.69 -5.73
CA PRO A 65 10.22 -2.09 -6.27
C PRO A 65 11.07 -2.89 -5.28
N ARG A 66 10.82 -2.76 -3.96
CA ARG A 66 11.55 -3.49 -2.93
C ARG A 66 11.07 -4.94 -2.82
N LEU A 67 9.77 -5.16 -2.99
CA LEU A 67 9.20 -6.52 -2.99
C LEU A 67 9.43 -7.25 -4.31
N VAL A 68 9.13 -6.60 -5.45
CA VAL A 68 9.15 -7.28 -6.76
C VAL A 68 10.44 -7.06 -7.56
N GLY A 69 11.30 -6.13 -7.12
CA GLY A 69 12.45 -5.66 -7.87
C GLY A 69 12.08 -4.55 -8.85
N ALA A 70 12.92 -3.50 -8.94
CA ALA A 70 12.69 -2.33 -9.79
C ALA A 70 12.45 -2.70 -11.28
N GLN A 71 13.13 -3.73 -11.77
CA GLN A 71 12.99 -4.23 -13.14
C GLN A 71 11.59 -4.77 -13.48
N ARG A 72 10.80 -5.18 -12.47
CA ARG A 72 9.44 -5.72 -12.67
C ARG A 72 8.35 -4.64 -12.61
N VAL A 73 8.67 -3.43 -12.15
CA VAL A 73 7.68 -2.35 -11.97
C VAL A 73 6.97 -1.99 -13.27
N ALA A 74 7.72 -1.69 -14.34
CA ALA A 74 7.13 -1.34 -15.64
C ALA A 74 6.37 -2.51 -16.29
N PRO A 75 6.90 -3.75 -16.33
CA PRO A 75 6.15 -4.92 -16.81
C PRO A 75 4.84 -5.19 -16.06
N LEU A 76 4.85 -5.14 -14.72
CA LEU A 76 3.66 -5.35 -13.88
C LEU A 76 2.64 -4.23 -14.04
N PHE A 77 3.11 -2.98 -14.10
CA PHE A 77 2.26 -1.84 -14.45
C PHE A 77 1.58 -2.07 -15.79
N GLY A 78 2.34 -2.45 -16.82
CA GLY A 78 1.82 -2.64 -18.17
C GLY A 78 0.77 -3.75 -18.25
N HIS A 79 0.95 -4.86 -17.51
CA HIS A 79 -0.05 -5.92 -17.34
C HIS A 79 -1.33 -5.37 -16.70
N GLY A 80 -1.21 -4.73 -15.55
CA GLY A 80 -2.36 -4.17 -14.81
C GLY A 80 -3.08 -3.03 -15.52
N ALA A 81 -2.36 -2.30 -16.38
CA ALA A 81 -2.87 -1.17 -17.15
C ALA A 81 -3.45 -1.61 -18.51
N SER A 82 -3.36 -2.89 -18.86
CA SER A 82 -3.89 -3.40 -20.12
C SER A 82 -5.38 -3.05 -20.27
N GLY A 83 -5.73 -2.43 -21.40
CA GLY A 83 -7.09 -1.95 -21.69
C GLY A 83 -7.52 -0.67 -20.93
N ALA A 84 -6.68 -0.08 -20.08
CA ALA A 84 -6.94 1.20 -19.43
C ALA A 84 -6.68 2.39 -20.36
N GLN A 85 -7.57 3.38 -20.32
CA GLN A 85 -7.40 4.70 -20.95
C GLN A 85 -6.70 5.69 -20.02
N LEU A 86 -6.71 5.45 -18.70
CA LEU A 86 -5.93 6.20 -17.72
C LEU A 86 -5.48 5.27 -16.59
N SER A 87 -4.19 5.31 -16.27
CA SER A 87 -3.67 4.72 -15.04
C SER A 87 -3.30 5.79 -14.01
N VAL A 88 -3.78 5.65 -12.79
CA VAL A 88 -3.43 6.52 -11.67
C VAL A 88 -2.57 5.72 -10.68
N ILE A 89 -1.38 6.22 -10.42
CA ILE A 89 -0.41 5.63 -9.49
C ILE A 89 -0.37 6.51 -8.23
N GLU A 90 -0.93 6.04 -7.13
CA GLU A 90 -0.85 6.72 -5.84
C GLU A 90 0.52 6.48 -5.18
N GLY A 91 1.24 7.56 -4.88
CA GLY A 91 2.51 7.52 -4.16
C GLY A 91 2.39 6.99 -2.72
N ALA A 92 3.48 6.44 -2.19
CA ALA A 92 3.67 6.21 -0.75
C ALA A 92 4.36 7.41 -0.12
N MET A 93 4.02 7.72 1.14
CA MET A 93 4.67 8.78 1.93
C MET A 93 4.78 10.11 1.15
N GLY A 94 5.88 10.87 1.27
CA GLY A 94 6.23 11.95 0.35
C GLY A 94 6.88 11.44 -0.94
N LEU A 95 6.93 12.29 -1.97
CA LEU A 95 7.47 11.94 -3.30
C LEU A 95 8.89 11.37 -3.25
N PHE A 96 9.74 11.95 -2.40
CA PHE A 96 11.14 11.57 -2.23
C PHE A 96 11.41 10.82 -0.91
N ASP A 97 10.35 10.38 -0.23
CA ASP A 97 10.49 9.60 1.00
C ASP A 97 10.58 8.10 0.70
N SER A 98 11.13 7.36 1.67
CA SER A 98 11.32 5.91 1.62
C SER A 98 11.02 5.29 2.98
N LEU A 99 10.62 4.02 2.98
CA LEU A 99 10.46 3.25 4.22
C LEU A 99 11.81 2.75 4.75
N THR A 100 12.78 2.49 3.85
CA THR A 100 14.13 2.02 4.22
C THR A 100 15.17 3.13 4.34
N GLY A 101 14.83 4.38 4.01
CA GLY A 101 15.82 5.45 3.86
C GLY A 101 16.57 5.43 2.52
N GLN A 102 16.11 4.63 1.55
CA GLN A 102 16.70 4.48 0.20
C GLN A 102 15.68 4.84 -0.88
N PRO A 103 15.37 6.14 -1.05
CA PRO A 103 14.32 6.62 -1.96
C PRO A 103 14.56 6.28 -3.44
N GLU A 104 15.80 6.03 -3.84
CA GLU A 104 16.18 5.54 -5.15
C GLU A 104 15.75 4.08 -5.40
N ILE A 105 15.43 3.34 -4.34
CA ILE A 105 15.02 1.93 -4.40
C ILE A 105 13.51 1.81 -4.19
N ASP A 106 12.97 2.29 -3.07
CA ASP A 106 11.58 2.01 -2.66
C ASP A 106 10.66 3.25 -2.66
N GLY A 107 11.17 4.39 -3.13
CA GLY A 107 10.45 5.66 -3.13
C GLY A 107 9.48 5.85 -4.30
N THR A 108 8.53 6.77 -4.13
CA THR A 108 7.57 7.13 -5.17
C THR A 108 8.27 7.73 -6.41
N ALA A 109 9.32 8.52 -6.21
CA ALA A 109 10.14 9.09 -7.28
C ALA A 109 10.76 8.00 -8.19
N ALA A 110 11.31 6.93 -7.60
CA ALA A 110 11.87 5.81 -8.35
C ALA A 110 10.82 5.12 -9.22
N VAL A 111 9.60 4.92 -8.70
CA VAL A 111 8.48 4.38 -9.51
C VAL A 111 8.06 5.35 -10.61
N ALA A 112 7.96 6.65 -10.33
CA ALA A 112 7.63 7.66 -11.34
C ALA A 112 8.66 7.66 -12.48
N ALA A 113 9.96 7.59 -12.16
CA ALA A 113 11.04 7.51 -13.13
C ALA A 113 11.01 6.20 -13.94
N ALA A 114 10.85 5.05 -13.26
CA ALA A 114 10.75 3.74 -13.92
C ALA A 114 9.57 3.67 -14.89
N LEU A 115 8.46 4.31 -14.53
CA LEU A 115 7.28 4.42 -15.38
C LEU A 115 7.34 5.61 -16.35
N ARG A 116 8.35 6.48 -16.30
CA ARG A 116 8.37 7.75 -17.04
C ARG A 116 7.04 8.51 -16.91
N ALA A 117 6.44 8.45 -15.74
CA ALA A 117 5.10 8.96 -15.48
C ALA A 117 5.22 10.38 -14.90
N PRO A 118 4.48 11.36 -15.45
CA PRO A 118 4.41 12.67 -14.84
C PRO A 118 3.77 12.60 -13.45
N VAL A 119 4.15 13.53 -12.59
CA VAL A 119 3.66 13.66 -11.21
C VAL A 119 2.73 14.85 -11.09
N ALA A 120 1.53 14.63 -10.56
CA ALA A 120 0.66 15.64 -9.99
C ALA A 120 0.90 15.73 -8.48
N LEU A 121 1.42 16.86 -8.00
CA LEU A 121 1.78 17.06 -6.60
C LEU A 121 0.62 17.65 -5.82
N VAL A 122 0.08 16.90 -4.88
CA VAL A 122 -0.95 17.36 -3.95
C VAL A 122 -0.30 18.07 -2.78
N VAL A 123 -0.70 19.33 -2.54
CA VAL A 123 -0.19 20.12 -1.42
C VAL A 123 -1.34 20.56 -0.52
N ASP A 124 -1.32 20.21 0.77
CA ASP A 124 -2.16 20.87 1.77
C ASP A 124 -1.63 22.29 1.96
N VAL A 125 -2.42 23.26 1.53
CA VAL A 125 -2.07 24.68 1.56
C VAL A 125 -2.80 25.42 2.68
N ALA A 126 -3.44 24.72 3.62
CA ALA A 126 -4.28 25.35 4.64
C ALA A 126 -3.57 26.49 5.40
N ALA A 127 -2.27 26.35 5.66
CA ALA A 127 -1.44 27.34 6.35
C ALA A 127 -0.32 27.91 5.47
N MET A 128 -0.45 27.83 4.14
CA MET A 128 0.57 28.30 3.19
C MET A 128 0.13 29.58 2.48
N GLY A 129 1.09 30.30 1.93
CA GLY A 129 0.89 31.44 1.04
C GLY A 129 1.93 31.36 -0.08
N HIS A 130 2.69 32.44 -0.28
CA HIS A 130 3.76 32.47 -1.30
C HIS A 130 4.87 31.41 -1.08
N SER A 131 5.10 30.95 0.16
CA SER A 131 6.07 29.88 0.44
C SER A 131 5.78 28.56 -0.30
N LEU A 132 4.55 28.38 -0.81
CA LEU A 132 4.22 27.27 -1.71
C LEU A 132 5.14 27.23 -2.93
N ALA A 133 5.47 28.39 -3.51
CA ALA A 133 6.33 28.47 -4.69
C ALA A 133 7.73 27.93 -4.38
N ALA A 134 8.32 28.31 -3.24
CA ALA A 134 9.62 27.82 -2.81
C ALA A 134 9.61 26.29 -2.60
N LEU A 135 8.58 25.78 -1.94
CA LEU A 135 8.42 24.33 -1.72
C LEU A 135 8.35 23.58 -3.05
N VAL A 136 7.44 24.00 -3.94
CA VAL A 136 7.21 23.32 -5.21
C VAL A 136 8.40 23.46 -6.16
N HIS A 137 9.07 24.61 -6.17
CA HIS A 137 10.31 24.81 -6.92
C HIS A 137 11.40 23.85 -6.43
N GLY A 138 11.57 23.70 -5.11
CA GLY A 138 12.49 22.72 -4.53
C GLY A 138 12.20 21.30 -5.00
N PHE A 139 10.93 20.86 -4.91
CA PHE A 139 10.52 19.52 -5.39
C PHE A 139 10.73 19.31 -6.90
N ARG A 140 10.50 20.35 -7.71
CA ARG A 140 10.71 20.31 -9.16
C ARG A 140 12.20 20.16 -9.53
N MET A 141 13.09 20.82 -8.77
CA MET A 141 14.52 20.86 -9.06
C MET A 141 15.32 19.74 -8.37
N PHE A 142 14.70 18.99 -7.45
CA PHE A 142 15.41 18.01 -6.64
C PHE A 142 15.92 16.81 -7.43
N ASP A 143 15.13 16.30 -8.38
CA ASP A 143 15.47 15.15 -9.21
C ASP A 143 14.99 15.38 -10.65
N GLU A 144 15.94 15.51 -11.58
CA GLU A 144 15.68 15.77 -12.99
C GLU A 144 14.98 14.59 -13.70
N MET A 145 15.03 13.38 -13.14
CA MET A 145 14.34 12.21 -13.68
C MET A 145 12.84 12.24 -13.40
N VAL A 146 12.39 13.10 -12.47
CA VAL A 146 10.99 13.22 -12.07
C VAL A 146 10.35 14.41 -12.78
N HIS A 147 9.40 14.11 -13.68
CA HIS A 147 8.61 15.14 -14.34
C HIS A 147 7.46 15.62 -13.42
N LEU A 148 7.67 16.72 -12.70
CA LEU A 148 6.60 17.40 -11.96
C LEU A 148 5.71 18.22 -12.90
N GLY A 149 4.56 17.66 -13.27
CA GLY A 149 3.68 18.21 -14.32
C GLY A 149 2.65 19.24 -13.84
N GLY A 150 2.44 19.35 -12.54
CA GLY A 150 1.51 20.33 -11.96
C GLY A 150 1.20 20.09 -10.49
N VAL A 151 0.50 21.05 -9.89
CA VAL A 151 0.11 21.05 -8.48
C VAL A 151 -1.40 20.99 -8.32
N ILE A 152 -1.88 20.17 -7.38
CA ILE A 152 -3.25 20.16 -6.89
C ILE A 152 -3.25 20.82 -5.51
N LEU A 153 -3.99 21.92 -5.37
CA LEU A 153 -4.10 22.65 -4.11
C LEU A 153 -5.20 22.03 -3.26
N ASN A 154 -4.86 21.53 -2.07
CA ASN A 154 -5.82 20.94 -1.14
C ASN A 154 -6.03 21.84 0.08
N ARG A 155 -7.26 21.90 0.60
CA ARG A 155 -7.65 22.66 1.81
C ARG A 155 -7.45 24.17 1.66
N VAL A 156 -7.72 24.70 0.47
CA VAL A 156 -7.72 26.14 0.21
C VAL A 156 -8.79 26.84 1.04
N ALA A 157 -8.43 27.95 1.68
CA ALA A 157 -9.30 28.61 2.66
C ALA A 157 -10.40 29.49 2.01
N SER A 158 -10.11 30.17 0.90
CA SER A 158 -11.02 31.13 0.27
C SER A 158 -10.61 31.45 -1.18
N PRO A 159 -11.49 32.07 -2.01
CA PRO A 159 -11.13 32.48 -3.37
C PRO A 159 -9.88 33.38 -3.43
N ARG A 160 -9.76 34.33 -2.49
CA ARG A 160 -8.58 35.19 -2.37
C ARG A 160 -7.31 34.39 -2.08
N HIS A 161 -7.40 33.40 -1.19
CA HIS A 161 -6.27 32.53 -0.87
C HIS A 161 -5.86 31.72 -2.12
N GLU A 162 -6.82 31.17 -2.87
CA GLU A 162 -6.52 30.45 -4.12
C GLU A 162 -5.77 31.33 -5.14
N GLN A 163 -6.23 32.57 -5.33
CA GLN A 163 -5.62 33.48 -6.30
C GLN A 163 -4.18 33.83 -5.91
N MET A 164 -3.90 33.99 -4.61
CA MET A 164 -2.54 34.16 -4.09
C MET A 164 -1.65 32.94 -4.38
N LEU A 165 -2.16 31.73 -4.15
CA LEU A 165 -1.40 30.49 -4.39
C LEU A 165 -1.13 30.26 -5.87
N ARG A 166 -2.10 30.56 -6.74
CA ARG A 166 -1.94 30.49 -8.20
C ARG A 166 -0.87 31.47 -8.67
N SER A 167 -0.93 32.73 -8.23
CA SER A 167 0.10 33.73 -8.56
C SER A 167 1.50 33.27 -8.14
N ALA A 168 1.64 32.71 -6.94
CA ALA A 168 2.93 32.21 -6.46
C ALA A 168 3.48 31.05 -7.33
N LEU A 169 2.60 30.17 -7.83
CA LEU A 169 3.01 29.08 -8.73
C LEU A 169 3.26 29.55 -10.17
N ASP A 170 2.56 30.59 -10.63
CA ASP A 170 2.78 31.22 -11.94
C ASP A 170 4.19 31.84 -12.02
N ASP A 171 4.70 32.44 -10.93
CA ASP A 171 6.06 33.01 -10.85
C ASP A 171 7.17 31.99 -11.15
N ILE A 172 6.93 30.70 -10.89
CA ILE A 172 7.85 29.60 -11.18
C ILE A 172 7.42 28.76 -12.39
N GLY A 173 6.38 29.20 -13.11
CA GLY A 173 5.81 28.51 -14.27
C GLY A 173 5.26 27.12 -13.95
N MET A 174 4.68 26.91 -12.77
CA MET A 174 4.09 25.63 -12.36
C MET A 174 2.57 25.63 -12.54
N PRO A 175 2.00 24.77 -13.41
CA PRO A 175 0.57 24.71 -13.61
C PRO A 175 -0.19 24.24 -12.35
N VAL A 176 -1.28 24.94 -12.03
CA VAL A 176 -2.28 24.45 -11.08
C VAL A 176 -3.32 23.61 -11.81
N LEU A 177 -3.43 22.34 -11.41
CA LEU A 177 -4.32 21.33 -11.99
C LEU A 177 -5.72 21.34 -11.36
N GLY A 178 -5.90 22.11 -10.28
CA GLY A 178 -7.17 22.29 -9.59
C GLY A 178 -6.98 22.68 -8.13
N ALA A 179 -8.09 23.03 -7.48
CA ALA A 179 -8.08 23.53 -6.11
C ALA A 179 -9.32 23.06 -5.34
N LEU A 180 -9.11 22.38 -4.22
CA LEU A 180 -10.16 21.93 -3.31
C LEU A 180 -10.19 22.81 -2.06
N ARG A 181 -11.38 23.27 -1.67
CA ARG A 181 -11.60 23.99 -0.41
C ARG A 181 -11.50 23.07 0.79
N ARG A 182 -11.33 23.68 1.97
CA ARG A 182 -11.48 22.95 3.23
C ARG A 182 -12.89 22.37 3.33
N GLY A 183 -12.99 21.06 3.49
CA GLY A 183 -14.26 20.35 3.61
C GLY A 183 -14.81 19.78 2.30
N ASP A 184 -14.23 20.12 1.15
CA ASP A 184 -14.69 19.58 -0.15
C ASP A 184 -14.44 18.07 -0.24
N LEU A 185 -13.28 17.60 0.24
CA LEU A 185 -13.01 16.18 0.37
C LEU A 185 -13.72 15.65 1.61
N PRO A 186 -14.72 14.77 1.45
CA PRO A 186 -15.42 14.21 2.58
C PRO A 186 -14.50 13.24 3.33
N ASN A 187 -14.60 13.19 4.66
CA ASN A 187 -13.84 12.23 5.47
C ASN A 187 -14.51 10.85 5.41
N VAL A 188 -14.37 10.17 4.27
CA VAL A 188 -15.16 8.96 3.94
C VAL A 188 -14.33 7.72 3.70
N LEU A 189 -13.01 7.84 3.56
CA LEU A 189 -12.14 6.68 3.57
C LEU A 189 -12.08 6.16 5.02
N PRO A 190 -12.48 4.90 5.27
CA PRO A 190 -12.52 4.37 6.62
C PRO A 190 -11.12 4.23 7.21
N SER A 191 -11.07 4.09 8.54
CA SER A 191 -9.84 3.78 9.26
C SER A 191 -9.13 2.57 8.65
N ARG A 192 -7.80 2.64 8.55
CA ARG A 192 -6.91 1.53 8.15
C ARG A 192 -7.11 0.27 9.01
N ALA A 193 -7.67 0.42 10.21
CA ALA A 193 -8.02 -0.72 11.08
C ALA A 193 -9.05 -1.68 10.45
N HIS A 194 -9.91 -1.19 9.55
CA HIS A 194 -10.86 -2.04 8.82
C HIS A 194 -10.22 -2.76 7.61
N GLY A 195 -8.99 -2.40 7.26
CA GLY A 195 -8.22 -2.97 6.16
C GLY A 195 -9.02 -3.12 4.85
N LEU A 196 -8.91 -4.30 4.24
CA LEU A 196 -9.52 -4.61 2.94
C LEU A 196 -11.03 -4.84 2.98
N VAL A 197 -11.62 -5.18 4.14
CA VAL A 197 -12.98 -5.75 4.20
C VAL A 197 -14.05 -4.84 3.60
N PRO A 198 -14.14 -3.53 3.92
CA PRO A 198 -15.16 -2.66 3.33
C PRO A 198 -15.14 -2.68 1.80
N VAL A 199 -13.95 -2.73 1.21
CA VAL A 199 -13.78 -2.74 -0.25
C VAL A 199 -14.00 -4.12 -0.83
N ALA A 200 -13.37 -5.15 -0.25
CA ALA A 200 -13.52 -6.52 -0.70
C ALA A 200 -14.97 -6.99 -0.64
N HIS A 201 -15.77 -6.47 0.29
CA HIS A 201 -17.19 -6.81 0.45
C HIS A 201 -18.11 -5.87 -0.33
N ARG A 202 -17.53 -4.89 -1.06
CA ARG A 202 -18.23 -3.85 -1.83
C ARG A 202 -19.36 -3.21 -1.03
N THR A 203 -19.07 -2.82 0.21
CA THR A 203 -20.10 -2.25 1.09
C THR A 203 -20.70 -0.99 0.47
N VAL A 204 -21.97 -0.73 0.77
CA VAL A 204 -22.68 0.45 0.27
C VAL A 204 -21.98 1.74 0.72
N GLU A 205 -21.39 1.72 1.92
CA GLU A 205 -20.60 2.80 2.50
C GLU A 205 -19.34 3.07 1.68
N ALA A 206 -18.56 2.04 1.35
CA ALA A 206 -17.35 2.18 0.55
C ALA A 206 -17.68 2.69 -0.87
N GLY A 207 -18.73 2.16 -1.50
CA GLY A 207 -19.19 2.66 -2.80
C GLY A 207 -19.65 4.12 -2.76
N ARG A 208 -20.41 4.52 -1.72
CA ARG A 208 -20.82 5.93 -1.52
C ARG A 208 -19.62 6.84 -1.26
N ALA A 209 -18.64 6.38 -0.51
CA ALA A 209 -17.41 7.12 -0.23
C ALA A 209 -16.64 7.43 -1.52
N VAL A 210 -16.37 6.41 -2.33
CA VAL A 210 -15.69 6.53 -3.63
C VAL A 210 -16.45 7.47 -4.57
N ARG A 211 -17.78 7.32 -4.67
CA ARG A 211 -18.59 8.19 -5.53
C ARG A 211 -18.50 9.66 -5.12
N ARG A 212 -18.62 9.96 -3.82
CA ARG A 212 -18.53 11.33 -3.30
C ARG A 212 -17.14 11.95 -3.53
N LEU A 213 -16.08 11.17 -3.42
CA LEU A 213 -14.73 11.61 -3.78
C LEU A 213 -14.64 11.94 -5.27
N GLY A 214 -15.24 11.11 -6.13
CA GLY A 214 -15.33 11.36 -7.57
C GLY A 214 -16.07 12.65 -7.91
N GLU A 215 -17.22 12.89 -7.29
CA GLU A 215 -18.00 14.13 -7.47
C GLU A 215 -17.20 15.37 -7.05
N ALA A 216 -16.55 15.33 -5.88
CA ALA A 216 -15.73 16.44 -5.39
C ALA A 216 -14.52 16.73 -6.32
N VAL A 217 -13.82 15.69 -6.75
CA VAL A 217 -12.68 15.83 -7.67
C VAL A 217 -13.12 16.33 -9.04
N ALA A 218 -14.24 15.84 -9.58
CA ALA A 218 -14.77 16.27 -10.88
C ALA A 218 -15.17 17.75 -10.91
N GLN A 219 -15.62 18.29 -9.78
CA GLN A 219 -15.99 19.70 -9.66
C GLN A 219 -14.78 20.62 -9.47
N ALA A 220 -13.72 20.14 -8.82
CA ALA A 220 -12.61 20.98 -8.36
C ALA A 220 -11.34 20.90 -9.23
N LEU A 221 -11.14 19.79 -9.96
CA LEU A 221 -9.95 19.56 -10.77
C LEU A 221 -10.22 19.72 -12.27
N ASP A 222 -9.20 20.20 -12.99
CA ASP A 222 -9.19 20.23 -14.45
C ASP A 222 -8.84 18.83 -14.97
N LEU A 223 -9.89 18.01 -15.12
CA LEU A 223 -9.78 16.63 -15.57
C LEU A 223 -9.18 16.52 -16.98
N ASP A 224 -9.43 17.49 -17.85
CA ASP A 224 -8.92 17.47 -19.22
C ASP A 224 -7.41 17.75 -19.24
N ARG A 225 -6.92 18.69 -18.41
CA ARG A 225 -5.48 18.87 -18.19
C ARG A 225 -4.82 17.67 -17.54
N LEU A 226 -5.47 17.03 -16.58
CA LEU A 226 -4.95 15.80 -15.96
C LEU A 226 -4.84 14.66 -16.98
N MET A 227 -5.82 14.51 -17.88
CA MET A 227 -5.74 13.57 -19.00
C MET A 227 -4.64 13.94 -19.99
N ALA A 228 -4.50 15.22 -20.35
CA ALA A 228 -3.43 15.68 -21.23
C ALA A 228 -2.06 15.40 -20.62
N LEU A 229 -1.89 15.64 -19.32
CA LEU A 229 -0.68 15.31 -18.59
C LEU A 229 -0.41 13.80 -18.62
N ALA A 230 -1.41 12.97 -18.32
CA ALA A 230 -1.28 11.52 -18.38
C ALA A 230 -0.88 10.99 -19.77
N ASN A 231 -1.43 11.61 -20.83
CA ASN A 231 -1.10 11.28 -22.23
C ASN A 231 0.30 11.74 -22.66
N SER A 232 0.95 12.64 -21.91
CA SER A 232 2.33 13.06 -22.18
C SER A 232 3.36 11.97 -21.84
N ALA A 233 2.96 10.94 -21.10
CA ALA A 233 3.85 9.84 -20.73
C ALA A 233 4.25 9.04 -21.98
N PRO A 234 5.56 8.86 -22.25
CA PRO A 234 6.03 8.15 -23.44
C PRO A 234 5.67 6.64 -23.37
N PRO A 235 5.78 5.88 -24.47
CA PRO A 235 5.70 4.43 -24.40
C PRO A 235 6.72 3.83 -23.42
N LEU A 236 6.33 2.77 -22.71
CA LEU A 236 7.24 2.00 -21.85
C LEU A 236 8.00 0.96 -22.68
N PRO A 237 9.31 0.77 -22.44
CA PRO A 237 10.09 -0.28 -23.08
C PRO A 237 9.86 -1.64 -22.42
N GLY A 238 10.08 -2.71 -23.18
CA GLY A 238 10.13 -4.08 -22.68
C GLY A 238 8.82 -4.86 -22.84
N PRO A 239 8.88 -6.20 -22.67
CA PRO A 239 7.70 -7.03 -22.68
C PRO A 239 6.84 -6.76 -21.44
N LEU A 240 5.54 -6.96 -21.59
CA LEU A 240 4.62 -6.99 -20.46
C LEU A 240 4.94 -8.22 -19.59
N TRP A 241 4.71 -8.10 -18.29
CA TRP A 241 4.69 -9.28 -17.44
C TRP A 241 3.42 -10.07 -17.74
N THR A 242 3.50 -11.39 -17.85
CA THR A 242 2.32 -12.25 -17.88
C THR A 242 2.41 -13.34 -16.82
N PRO A 243 1.28 -13.71 -16.17
CA PRO A 243 1.27 -14.80 -15.20
C PRO A 243 1.79 -16.12 -15.79
N SER A 244 1.44 -16.43 -17.04
CA SER A 244 1.84 -17.67 -17.71
C SER A 244 3.34 -17.76 -17.99
N GLU A 245 3.96 -16.68 -18.48
CA GLU A 245 5.41 -16.66 -18.67
C GLU A 245 6.16 -16.71 -17.34
N ALA A 246 5.62 -16.05 -16.31
CA ALA A 246 6.23 -16.01 -14.98
C ALA A 246 6.15 -17.36 -14.25
N ALA A 247 4.98 -18.02 -14.28
CA ALA A 247 4.77 -19.32 -13.63
C ALA A 247 5.41 -20.49 -14.42
N GLY A 248 5.62 -20.31 -15.73
CA GLY A 248 6.11 -21.34 -16.64
C GLY A 248 5.04 -22.37 -16.99
N GLU A 249 5.47 -23.58 -17.37
CA GLU A 249 4.54 -24.65 -17.73
C GLU A 249 3.63 -25.03 -16.54
N PRO A 250 2.30 -25.11 -16.75
CA PRO A 250 1.34 -25.45 -15.71
C PRO A 250 1.52 -26.90 -15.26
N VAL A 251 1.08 -27.19 -14.03
CA VAL A 251 0.98 -28.57 -13.56
C VAL A 251 -0.25 -29.20 -14.20
N GLU A 252 -0.11 -30.36 -14.85
CA GLU A 252 -1.20 -31.07 -15.54
C GLU A 252 -2.22 -31.69 -14.56
N SER A 253 -2.92 -30.87 -13.80
CA SER A 253 -4.16 -31.24 -13.10
C SER A 253 -4.86 -29.99 -12.58
N ARG A 254 -6.19 -29.98 -12.61
CA ARG A 254 -6.99 -28.86 -12.11
C ARG A 254 -7.39 -29.13 -10.66
N VAL A 255 -6.59 -28.63 -9.72
CA VAL A 255 -6.87 -28.71 -8.27
C VAL A 255 -7.53 -27.42 -7.78
N VAL A 256 -8.48 -27.55 -6.86
CA VAL A 256 -9.12 -26.39 -6.22
C VAL A 256 -8.20 -25.83 -5.14
N VAL A 257 -7.83 -24.56 -5.28
CA VAL A 257 -7.09 -23.79 -4.27
C VAL A 257 -8.03 -22.75 -3.68
N ALA A 258 -8.34 -22.89 -2.40
CA ALA A 258 -9.11 -21.90 -1.67
C ALA A 258 -8.22 -20.69 -1.33
N LEU A 259 -8.62 -19.50 -1.77
CA LEU A 259 -7.91 -18.26 -1.52
C LEU A 259 -8.78 -17.33 -0.67
N ALA A 260 -8.30 -16.95 0.51
CA ALA A 260 -9.04 -16.07 1.40
C ALA A 260 -9.25 -14.69 0.76
N GLY A 261 -10.49 -14.22 0.78
CA GLY A 261 -10.86 -12.94 0.18
C GLY A 261 -12.34 -12.65 0.29
N GLY A 262 -12.73 -11.43 -0.05
CA GLY A 262 -14.13 -11.07 -0.24
C GLY A 262 -14.55 -11.19 -1.72
N PRO A 263 -15.86 -11.05 -2.02
CA PRO A 263 -16.38 -11.12 -3.40
C PRO A 263 -15.72 -10.14 -4.39
N GLY A 264 -15.13 -9.06 -3.91
CA GLY A 264 -14.51 -8.02 -4.73
C GLY A 264 -13.00 -8.12 -4.88
N ALA A 265 -12.28 -8.77 -3.96
CA ALA A 265 -10.81 -8.84 -3.98
C ALA A 265 -10.26 -9.93 -3.02
N PRO A 266 -9.14 -10.58 -3.38
CA PRO A 266 -8.43 -11.46 -2.45
C PRO A 266 -7.80 -10.66 -1.30
N TYR A 267 -7.58 -11.30 -0.16
CA TYR A 267 -6.84 -10.70 0.96
C TYR A 267 -5.31 -10.86 0.80
N THR A 268 -4.82 -10.61 -0.42
CA THR A 268 -3.40 -10.66 -0.82
C THR A 268 -3.20 -9.83 -2.09
N TYR A 269 -1.97 -9.76 -2.60
CA TYR A 269 -1.68 -9.17 -3.90
C TYR A 269 -2.42 -9.92 -5.03
N VAL A 270 -2.96 -9.18 -5.99
CA VAL A 270 -3.79 -9.72 -7.09
C VAL A 270 -3.04 -10.78 -7.89
N GLU A 271 -1.75 -10.56 -8.10
CA GLU A 271 -0.85 -11.44 -8.84
C GLU A 271 -0.77 -12.85 -8.24
N THR A 272 -1.05 -13.03 -6.95
CA THR A 272 -1.08 -14.35 -6.30
C THR A 272 -2.13 -15.26 -6.95
N ALA A 273 -3.36 -14.77 -7.15
CA ALA A 273 -4.43 -15.53 -7.78
C ALA A 273 -4.12 -15.81 -9.27
N GLU A 274 -3.54 -14.83 -9.95
CA GLU A 274 -3.17 -14.95 -11.36
C GLU A 274 -2.07 -16.01 -11.57
N LEU A 275 -1.04 -16.01 -10.71
CA LEU A 275 0.04 -16.99 -10.72
C LEU A 275 -0.43 -18.40 -10.38
N LEU A 276 -1.34 -18.55 -9.42
CA LEU A 276 -1.94 -19.85 -9.10
C LEU A 276 -2.74 -20.41 -10.28
N THR A 277 -3.54 -19.56 -10.91
CA THR A 277 -4.32 -19.93 -12.10
C THR A 277 -3.38 -20.33 -13.24
N ALA A 278 -2.33 -19.54 -13.48
CA ALA A 278 -1.30 -19.84 -14.49
C ALA A 278 -0.53 -21.14 -14.19
N ALA A 279 -0.35 -21.48 -12.91
CA ALA A 279 0.28 -22.73 -12.49
C ALA A 279 -0.65 -23.97 -12.63
N GLY A 280 -1.92 -23.78 -13.01
CA GLY A 280 -2.89 -24.87 -13.26
C GLY A 280 -3.97 -25.04 -12.18
N ALA A 281 -4.01 -24.17 -11.17
CA ALA A 281 -5.05 -24.25 -10.15
C ALA A 281 -6.39 -23.67 -10.62
N GLU A 282 -7.49 -24.24 -10.09
CA GLU A 282 -8.76 -23.54 -10.00
C GLU A 282 -8.81 -22.75 -8.69
N VAL A 283 -8.64 -21.44 -8.77
CA VAL A 283 -8.66 -20.56 -7.60
C VAL A 283 -10.10 -20.22 -7.25
N VAL A 284 -10.54 -20.58 -6.04
CA VAL A 284 -11.88 -20.28 -5.52
C VAL A 284 -11.74 -19.40 -4.29
N ILE A 285 -12.45 -18.27 -4.29
CA ILE A 285 -12.45 -17.35 -3.13
C ILE A 285 -13.25 -17.98 -1.98
N VAL A 286 -12.71 -17.89 -0.77
CA VAL A 286 -13.39 -18.19 0.49
C VAL A 286 -13.32 -16.97 1.40
N ASP A 287 -14.45 -16.50 1.89
CA ASP A 287 -14.53 -15.37 2.81
C ASP A 287 -14.51 -15.87 4.26
N PRO A 288 -13.39 -15.78 4.98
CA PRO A 288 -13.30 -16.31 6.34
C PRO A 288 -14.24 -15.60 7.34
N LEU A 289 -14.81 -14.46 6.97
CA LEU A 289 -15.77 -13.71 7.79
C LEU A 289 -17.22 -14.16 7.56
N ARG A 290 -17.50 -14.95 6.53
CA ARG A 290 -18.87 -15.30 6.12
C ARG A 290 -19.08 -16.76 5.77
N ASP A 291 -18.15 -17.36 5.04
CA ASP A 291 -18.27 -18.74 4.58
C ASP A 291 -17.96 -19.69 5.74
N GLU A 292 -18.88 -20.61 5.99
CA GLU A 292 -18.76 -21.56 7.12
C GLU A 292 -18.03 -22.86 6.74
N SER A 293 -17.63 -23.01 5.48
CA SER A 293 -16.94 -24.18 4.96
C SER A 293 -15.96 -23.84 3.84
N LEU A 294 -14.92 -24.65 3.69
CA LEU A 294 -14.03 -24.57 2.53
C LEU A 294 -14.79 -25.00 1.24
N PRO A 295 -14.43 -24.45 0.07
CA PRO A 295 -14.99 -24.89 -1.20
C PRO A 295 -14.85 -26.41 -1.41
N PRO A 296 -15.85 -27.09 -1.99
CA PRO A 296 -15.75 -28.51 -2.28
C PRO A 296 -14.51 -28.86 -3.11
N GLY A 297 -13.81 -29.93 -2.72
CA GLY A 297 -12.61 -30.39 -3.43
C GLY A 297 -11.36 -29.55 -3.17
N THR A 298 -11.38 -28.61 -2.21
CA THR A 298 -10.19 -27.83 -1.81
C THR A 298 -8.99 -28.75 -1.51
N ARG A 299 -7.85 -28.44 -2.12
CA ARG A 299 -6.56 -29.15 -1.94
C ARG A 299 -5.43 -28.24 -1.48
N ALA A 300 -5.65 -26.94 -1.36
CA ALA A 300 -4.78 -26.03 -0.63
C ALA A 300 -5.58 -24.82 -0.15
N LEU A 301 -5.15 -24.21 0.96
CA LEU A 301 -5.69 -22.97 1.49
C LEU A 301 -4.61 -21.89 1.55
N ILE A 302 -4.91 -20.69 1.08
CA ILE A 302 -4.02 -19.53 1.16
C ILE A 302 -4.76 -18.39 1.85
N VAL A 303 -4.18 -17.87 2.92
CA VAL A 303 -4.65 -16.67 3.60
C VAL A 303 -3.51 -15.67 3.65
N GLY A 304 -3.60 -14.65 2.81
CA GLY A 304 -2.53 -13.68 2.64
C GLY A 304 -2.51 -12.59 3.70
N SER A 305 -1.50 -11.71 3.58
CA SER A 305 -1.25 -10.63 4.54
C SER A 305 -2.30 -9.50 4.56
N GLY A 306 -3.29 -9.53 3.67
CA GLY A 306 -4.34 -8.51 3.59
C GLY A 306 -5.53 -8.74 4.55
N LEU A 307 -5.56 -9.86 5.29
CA LEU A 307 -6.62 -10.14 6.26
C LEU A 307 -6.60 -9.07 7.39
N PRO A 308 -7.71 -8.36 7.66
CA PRO A 308 -7.69 -7.27 8.62
C PRO A 308 -7.75 -7.74 10.07
N GLU A 309 -6.83 -7.25 10.90
CA GLU A 309 -6.78 -7.53 12.35
C GLU A 309 -8.04 -7.07 13.09
N GLY A 310 -8.71 -6.03 12.59
CA GLY A 310 -9.91 -5.46 13.21
C GLY A 310 -11.12 -6.40 13.25
N TYR A 311 -11.07 -7.54 12.54
CA TYR A 311 -12.16 -8.51 12.43
C TYR A 311 -11.89 -9.80 13.23
N ALA A 312 -11.04 -9.73 14.27
CA ALA A 312 -10.73 -10.87 15.12
C ALA A 312 -11.98 -11.48 15.80
N GLU A 313 -13.00 -10.66 16.10
CA GLU A 313 -14.25 -11.14 16.69
C GLU A 313 -15.04 -12.00 15.69
N GLU A 314 -15.20 -11.51 14.46
CA GLU A 314 -15.90 -12.20 13.39
C GLU A 314 -15.17 -13.48 12.96
N LEU A 315 -13.83 -13.44 12.89
CA LEU A 315 -13.00 -14.61 12.62
C LEU A 315 -13.17 -15.68 13.71
N SER A 316 -13.22 -15.26 14.98
CA SER A 316 -13.44 -16.17 16.11
C SER A 316 -14.83 -16.79 16.11
N ALA A 317 -15.85 -16.00 15.76
CA ALA A 317 -17.25 -16.44 15.72
C ALA A 317 -17.52 -17.50 14.64
N ASN A 318 -16.73 -17.54 13.57
CA ASN A 318 -16.83 -18.55 12.51
C ASN A 318 -16.23 -19.90 12.92
N HIS A 319 -16.80 -20.52 13.97
CA HIS A 319 -16.32 -21.77 14.54
C HIS A 319 -16.32 -22.94 13.54
N ARG A 320 -17.26 -22.94 12.58
CA ARG A 320 -17.39 -24.01 11.57
C ARG A 320 -16.20 -24.01 10.62
N LEU A 321 -15.88 -22.85 10.03
CA LEU A 321 -14.72 -22.74 9.16
C LEU A 321 -13.42 -22.98 9.93
N CYS A 322 -13.28 -22.39 11.13
CA CYS A 322 -12.10 -22.60 11.98
C CYS A 322 -11.84 -24.09 12.26
N ALA A 323 -12.88 -24.85 12.62
CA ALA A 323 -12.77 -26.29 12.85
C ALA A 323 -12.43 -27.08 11.58
N GLU A 324 -12.99 -26.68 10.44
CA GLU A 324 -12.67 -27.30 9.14
C GLU A 324 -11.23 -27.02 8.71
N VAL A 325 -10.74 -25.79 8.84
CA VAL A 325 -9.34 -25.41 8.56
C VAL A 325 -8.39 -26.22 9.45
N ALA A 326 -8.72 -26.38 10.73
CA ALA A 326 -7.93 -27.18 11.65
C ALA A 326 -7.89 -28.66 11.28
N ARG A 327 -9.00 -29.22 10.80
CA ARG A 327 -9.04 -30.59 10.26
C ARG A 327 -8.20 -30.68 8.99
N PHE A 328 -8.41 -29.77 8.05
CA PHE A 328 -7.72 -29.73 6.75
C PHE A 328 -6.18 -29.69 6.92
N ALA A 329 -5.68 -28.84 7.82
CA ALA A 329 -4.26 -28.78 8.14
C ALA A 329 -3.74 -30.06 8.82
N ARG A 330 -4.51 -30.64 9.76
CA ARG A 330 -4.15 -31.90 10.44
C ARG A 330 -4.11 -33.09 9.48
N ASP A 331 -5.01 -33.12 8.51
CA ASP A 331 -5.06 -34.12 7.46
C ASP A 331 -3.84 -34.03 6.53
N GLY A 332 -3.04 -32.96 6.63
CA GLY A 332 -1.75 -32.82 5.95
C GLY A 332 -1.83 -32.05 4.64
N TRP A 333 -2.92 -31.34 4.38
CA TRP A 333 -3.04 -30.49 3.19
C TRP A 333 -2.24 -29.19 3.31
N PRO A 334 -1.76 -28.61 2.18
CA PRO A 334 -1.09 -27.33 2.17
C PRO A 334 -1.93 -26.17 2.71
N VAL A 335 -1.37 -25.42 3.66
CA VAL A 335 -1.96 -24.18 4.18
C VAL A 335 -0.89 -23.10 4.25
N ILE A 336 -1.12 -21.98 3.57
CA ILE A 336 -0.28 -20.78 3.65
C ILE A 336 -1.01 -19.72 4.47
N ALA A 337 -0.33 -19.19 5.48
CA ALA A 337 -0.83 -18.08 6.28
C ALA A 337 0.23 -16.98 6.40
N GLU A 338 -0.05 -15.82 5.84
CA GLU A 338 0.85 -14.67 5.83
C GLU A 338 0.29 -13.49 6.63
N GLY A 339 1.16 -12.70 7.25
CA GLY A 339 0.77 -11.53 8.03
C GLY A 339 -0.14 -11.86 9.21
N VAL A 340 -1.33 -11.28 9.20
CA VAL A 340 -2.38 -11.43 10.23
C VAL A 340 -3.04 -12.81 10.20
N ALA A 341 -2.87 -13.56 9.12
CA ALA A 341 -3.37 -14.93 9.06
C ALA A 341 -2.66 -15.86 10.05
N LEU A 342 -1.41 -15.55 10.47
CA LEU A 342 -0.69 -16.37 11.44
C LEU A 342 -1.44 -16.49 12.78
N PRO A 343 -1.81 -15.40 13.49
CA PRO A 343 -2.58 -15.52 14.73
C PRO A 343 -3.95 -16.19 14.53
N TRP A 344 -4.59 -16.08 13.35
CA TRP A 344 -5.83 -16.81 13.05
C TRP A 344 -5.67 -18.33 12.99
N LEU A 345 -4.47 -18.83 12.65
CA LEU A 345 -4.13 -20.25 12.77
C LEU A 345 -3.78 -20.69 14.20
N GLY A 346 -3.58 -19.76 15.12
CA GLY A 346 -3.26 -20.05 16.52
C GLY A 346 -4.43 -20.58 17.34
N ARG A 347 -4.20 -20.85 18.63
CA ARG A 347 -5.28 -21.24 19.56
C ARG A 347 -6.21 -20.09 19.85
N GLU A 348 -5.65 -18.89 20.01
CA GLU A 348 -6.39 -17.70 20.36
C GLU A 348 -5.68 -16.42 19.89
N LEU A 349 -6.43 -15.33 19.78
CA LEU A 349 -5.94 -13.96 19.66
C LEU A 349 -6.73 -13.08 20.64
N ASP A 350 -6.03 -12.42 21.57
CA ASP A 350 -6.65 -11.59 22.62
C ASP A 350 -7.75 -12.32 23.42
N GLY A 351 -7.49 -13.60 23.75
CA GLY A 351 -8.41 -14.48 24.48
C GLY A 351 -9.59 -15.01 23.67
N ARG A 352 -9.68 -14.68 22.38
CA ARG A 352 -10.72 -15.18 21.47
C ARG A 352 -10.22 -16.45 20.78
N PRO A 353 -10.97 -17.57 20.81
CA PRO A 353 -10.55 -18.81 20.17
C PRO A 353 -10.41 -18.64 18.66
N MET A 354 -9.35 -19.21 18.10
CA MET A 354 -9.02 -19.18 16.67
C MET A 354 -9.01 -20.62 16.11
N CYS A 355 -8.38 -20.88 14.96
CA CYS A 355 -8.45 -22.22 14.34
C CYS A 355 -7.80 -23.33 15.18
N GLY A 356 -6.80 -23.03 16.01
CA GLY A 356 -6.09 -24.02 16.81
C GLY A 356 -5.22 -24.99 15.99
N VAL A 357 -4.72 -24.54 14.83
CA VAL A 357 -3.78 -25.33 13.99
C VAL A 357 -2.40 -25.37 14.62
N LEU A 358 -1.96 -24.23 15.16
CA LEU A 358 -0.66 -24.05 15.78
C LEU A 358 -0.82 -23.77 17.28
N ASP A 359 0.05 -24.35 18.11
CA ASP A 359 0.09 -24.10 19.56
C ASP A 359 0.76 -22.75 19.85
N ILE A 360 0.06 -21.67 19.46
CA ILE A 360 0.47 -20.28 19.66
C ILE A 360 -0.71 -19.48 20.22
N SER A 361 -0.41 -18.49 21.05
CA SER A 361 -1.37 -17.47 21.49
C SER A 361 -0.96 -16.12 20.90
N GLY A 362 -1.92 -15.39 20.34
CA GLY A 362 -1.75 -14.04 19.81
C GLY A 362 -2.18 -12.96 20.80
N ALA A 363 -1.50 -11.82 20.78
CA ALA A 363 -1.89 -10.61 21.52
C ALA A 363 -1.70 -9.37 20.65
N THR A 364 -2.66 -8.44 20.66
CA THR A 364 -2.59 -7.18 19.94
C THR A 364 -1.86 -6.12 20.74
N GLY A 365 -0.69 -5.70 20.26
CA GLY A 365 0.10 -4.63 20.90
C GLY A 365 -0.42 -3.22 20.59
N GLU A 366 0.07 -2.23 21.33
CA GLU A 366 -0.20 -0.81 21.05
C GLU A 366 0.53 -0.30 19.81
N GLN A 367 1.74 -0.82 19.56
CA GLN A 367 2.60 -0.41 18.46
C GLN A 367 2.37 -1.29 17.23
N THR A 368 2.41 -0.66 16.05
CA THR A 368 2.42 -1.39 14.78
C THR A 368 3.84 -1.80 14.45
N VAL A 369 4.05 -3.08 14.20
CA VAL A 369 5.30 -3.62 13.64
C VAL A 369 5.19 -3.52 12.13
N ALA A 370 6.04 -2.67 11.53
CA ALA A 370 6.08 -2.49 10.08
C ALA A 370 7.51 -2.60 9.53
N GLY A 371 7.65 -3.07 8.29
CA GLY A 371 8.91 -2.97 7.54
C GLY A 371 9.25 -4.19 6.70
N TYR A 372 10.16 -3.98 5.74
CA TYR A 372 10.68 -5.03 4.88
C TYR A 372 11.62 -5.98 5.64
N ARG A 373 11.64 -7.25 5.24
CA ARG A 373 12.62 -8.24 5.72
C ARG A 373 13.19 -8.98 4.53
N GLU A 374 14.51 -9.11 4.49
CA GLU A 374 15.19 -10.09 3.65
C GLU A 374 15.28 -11.40 4.44
N ALA A 375 14.39 -12.33 4.11
CA ALA A 375 14.23 -13.59 4.80
C ALA A 375 14.96 -14.71 4.07
N THR A 376 15.46 -15.69 4.83
CA THR A 376 16.00 -16.96 4.33
C THR A 376 15.17 -18.10 4.90
N ALA A 377 14.76 -19.05 4.06
CA ALA A 377 14.06 -20.26 4.49
C ALA A 377 15.05 -21.25 5.13
N PRO A 378 14.95 -21.57 6.43
CA PRO A 378 15.92 -22.47 7.09
C PRO A 378 15.75 -23.94 6.67
N GLY A 379 14.53 -24.31 6.29
CA GLY A 379 14.17 -25.64 5.80
C GLY A 379 13.19 -25.55 4.63
N SER A 380 12.96 -26.67 3.95
CA SER A 380 12.00 -26.73 2.85
C SER A 380 10.57 -26.76 3.37
N SER A 381 9.67 -26.03 2.72
CA SER A 381 8.23 -26.01 2.96
C SER A 381 7.46 -26.08 1.64
N VAL A 382 6.14 -26.03 1.66
CA VAL A 382 5.33 -25.88 0.43
C VAL A 382 5.52 -24.53 -0.27
N LEU A 383 6.03 -23.52 0.46
CA LEU A 383 6.24 -22.18 -0.07
C LEU A 383 7.64 -22.03 -0.69
N ALA A 384 8.68 -22.50 0.00
CA ALA A 384 10.07 -22.26 -0.41
C ALA A 384 10.98 -23.48 -0.15
N PRO A 385 12.02 -23.72 -0.98
CA PRO A 385 13.08 -24.66 -0.67
C PRO A 385 14.01 -24.11 0.43
N ALA A 386 14.72 -25.01 1.13
CA ALA A 386 15.75 -24.61 2.09
C ALA A 386 16.81 -23.71 1.43
N GLY A 387 17.20 -22.64 2.12
CA GLY A 387 18.16 -21.64 1.64
C GLY A 387 17.57 -20.59 0.69
N ALA A 388 16.30 -20.68 0.29
CA ALA A 388 15.66 -19.65 -0.52
C ALA A 388 15.68 -18.30 0.19
N ARG A 389 16.03 -17.24 -0.55
CA ARG A 389 16.04 -15.87 -0.07
C ARG A 389 14.89 -15.09 -0.71
N ILE A 390 14.12 -14.39 0.10
CA ILE A 390 12.98 -13.60 -0.37
C ILE A 390 12.84 -12.31 0.42
N THR A 391 12.40 -11.25 -0.24
CA THR A 391 12.01 -10.01 0.42
C THR A 391 10.50 -10.02 0.66
N GLY A 392 10.10 -9.83 1.89
CA GLY A 392 8.69 -9.67 2.27
C GLY A 392 8.47 -8.40 3.07
N TYR A 393 7.20 -8.09 3.34
CA TYR A 393 6.81 -6.96 4.16
C TYR A 393 5.96 -7.42 5.35
N LYS A 394 6.20 -6.79 6.48
CA LYS A 394 5.42 -6.98 7.71
C LYS A 394 4.63 -5.73 7.99
N GLN A 395 3.35 -5.86 8.33
CA GLN A 395 2.54 -4.80 8.92
C GLN A 395 1.45 -5.43 9.77
N HIS A 396 1.63 -5.39 11.10
CA HIS A 396 0.71 -6.00 12.05
C HIS A 396 0.88 -5.38 13.44
N ARG A 397 -0.17 -5.39 14.25
CA ARG A 397 -0.11 -5.10 15.69
C ARG A 397 -0.19 -6.38 16.51
N ALA A 398 -0.89 -7.39 16.00
CA ALA A 398 -0.92 -8.70 16.63
C ALA A 398 0.48 -9.32 16.60
N VAL A 399 0.93 -9.87 17.72
CA VAL A 399 2.17 -10.66 17.83
C VAL A 399 1.84 -12.00 18.46
N VAL A 400 2.63 -13.03 18.15
CA VAL A 400 2.38 -14.40 18.63
C VAL A 400 3.47 -14.89 19.57
N SER A 401 3.06 -15.72 20.52
CA SER A 401 3.95 -16.45 21.43
C SER A 401 3.64 -17.95 21.38
N PRO A 402 4.63 -18.82 21.16
CA PRO A 402 6.01 -18.50 20.76
C PRO A 402 6.07 -17.77 19.40
N ARG A 403 7.20 -17.09 19.11
CA ARG A 403 7.42 -16.37 17.85
C ARG A 403 7.67 -17.30 16.66
N ALA A 404 8.24 -18.47 16.93
CA ALA A 404 8.60 -19.46 15.94
C ALA A 404 8.45 -20.88 16.50
N GLY A 405 8.24 -21.84 15.60
CA GLY A 405 8.22 -23.26 15.94
C GLY A 405 9.62 -23.87 15.97
N THR A 406 9.68 -25.18 16.24
CA THR A 406 10.92 -25.97 16.11
C THR A 406 11.50 -25.92 14.69
N ALA A 407 10.61 -25.81 13.69
CA ALA A 407 10.95 -25.48 12.31
C ALA A 407 10.44 -24.06 11.99
N PRO A 408 11.30 -23.03 12.09
CA PRO A 408 10.93 -21.67 11.73
C PRO A 408 10.67 -21.53 10.22
N ALA A 409 9.72 -20.67 9.85
CA ALA A 409 9.44 -20.34 8.45
C ALA A 409 10.57 -19.51 7.84
N TRP A 410 11.09 -18.55 8.61
CA TRP A 410 12.08 -17.58 8.14
C TRP A 410 13.14 -17.27 9.19
N THR A 411 14.35 -16.99 8.73
CA THR A 411 15.41 -16.30 9.49
C THR A 411 15.89 -15.09 8.71
N TRP A 412 16.54 -14.14 9.39
CA TRP A 412 17.16 -12.98 8.77
C TRP A 412 18.29 -12.44 9.64
N SER A 413 19.18 -11.66 9.05
CA SER A 413 20.35 -11.12 9.75
C SER A 413 19.96 -10.29 10.98
N GLY A 414 20.63 -10.55 12.10
CA GLY A 414 20.46 -9.80 13.36
C GLY A 414 19.10 -9.95 14.04
N GLY A 415 18.25 -10.88 13.59
CA GLY A 415 16.91 -11.09 14.15
C GLY A 415 16.66 -12.51 14.61
N ASN A 416 15.64 -12.67 15.46
CA ASN A 416 15.17 -13.99 15.88
C ASN A 416 14.41 -14.67 14.74
N PRO A 417 14.49 -16.01 14.62
CA PRO A 417 13.66 -16.78 13.71
C PRO A 417 12.16 -16.48 13.92
N GLU A 418 11.38 -16.61 12.86
CA GLU A 418 9.95 -16.32 12.90
C GLU A 418 9.13 -17.30 12.08
N GLY A 419 7.91 -17.56 12.56
CA GLY A 419 6.92 -18.35 11.87
C GLY A 419 7.12 -19.86 12.05
N PHE A 420 6.30 -20.62 11.35
CA PHE A 420 6.07 -22.03 11.61
C PHE A 420 6.00 -22.78 10.29
N VAL A 421 6.79 -23.85 10.20
CA VAL A 421 6.57 -24.91 9.23
C VAL A 421 6.14 -26.15 9.99
N TRP A 422 4.94 -26.65 9.72
CA TRP A 422 4.40 -27.84 10.36
C TRP A 422 3.64 -28.66 9.33
N ARG A 423 4.14 -29.86 8.99
CA ARG A 423 3.64 -30.65 7.85
C ARG A 423 3.68 -29.81 6.56
N GLN A 424 2.54 -29.59 5.92
CA GLN A 424 2.39 -28.70 4.75
C GLN A 424 1.86 -27.30 5.12
N VAL A 425 1.80 -26.96 6.41
CA VAL A 425 1.49 -25.59 6.86
C VAL A 425 2.77 -24.74 6.82
N HIS A 426 2.70 -23.60 6.15
CA HIS A 426 3.70 -22.53 6.23
C HIS A 426 3.02 -21.25 6.70
N ALA A 427 3.36 -20.79 7.91
CA ALA A 427 2.70 -19.66 8.53
C ALA A 427 3.73 -18.63 9.06
N SER A 428 3.56 -17.36 8.72
CA SER A 428 4.46 -16.27 9.16
C SER A 428 3.76 -14.92 9.16
N GLN A 429 4.24 -13.97 9.96
CA GLN A 429 3.79 -12.58 9.86
C GLN A 429 4.46 -11.81 8.71
N LEU A 430 5.33 -12.46 7.94
CA LEU A 430 5.90 -11.94 6.71
C LEU A 430 4.94 -12.17 5.54
N GLY A 431 4.45 -11.08 4.93
CA GLY A 431 3.68 -11.10 3.69
C GLY A 431 4.58 -11.04 2.46
N LEU A 432 4.25 -11.81 1.43
CA LEU A 432 5.06 -11.95 0.23
C LEU A 432 4.31 -11.45 -1.00
N HIS A 433 5.03 -10.84 -1.93
CA HIS A 433 4.50 -10.53 -3.26
C HIS A 433 4.99 -11.58 -4.26
N TRP A 434 4.13 -12.52 -4.65
CA TRP A 434 4.56 -13.72 -5.37
C TRP A 434 5.08 -13.46 -6.80
N ALA A 435 4.76 -12.31 -7.41
CA ALA A 435 5.44 -11.87 -8.63
C ALA A 435 6.97 -11.75 -8.47
N ALA A 436 7.47 -11.62 -7.23
CA ALA A 436 8.89 -11.64 -6.92
C ALA A 436 9.53 -13.04 -7.09
N ALA A 437 8.74 -14.08 -6.79
CA ALA A 437 9.09 -15.48 -6.69
C ALA A 437 7.95 -16.36 -7.26
N PRO A 438 7.68 -16.32 -8.57
CA PRO A 438 6.54 -17.02 -9.19
C PRO A 438 6.52 -18.53 -8.97
N GLU A 439 7.69 -19.14 -8.72
CA GLU A 439 7.86 -20.56 -8.43
C GLU A 439 7.08 -21.01 -7.19
N ILE A 440 6.73 -20.10 -6.27
CA ILE A 440 5.90 -20.39 -5.11
C ILE A 440 4.54 -20.97 -5.55
N ALA A 441 3.91 -20.36 -6.56
CA ALA A 441 2.62 -20.82 -7.05
C ALA A 441 2.71 -22.25 -7.60
N LYS A 442 3.70 -22.52 -8.45
CA LYS A 442 3.93 -23.85 -9.02
C LYS A 442 4.22 -24.90 -7.95
N ARG A 443 5.03 -24.56 -6.95
CA ARG A 443 5.36 -25.45 -5.83
C ARG A 443 4.14 -25.80 -5.00
N LEU A 444 3.30 -24.81 -4.69
CA LEU A 444 2.08 -25.03 -3.93
C LEU A 444 1.07 -25.88 -4.72
N VAL A 445 0.88 -25.59 -6.01
CA VAL A 445 0.00 -26.40 -6.87
C VAL A 445 0.52 -27.83 -6.92
N ALA A 446 1.81 -28.06 -7.17
CA ALA A 446 2.38 -29.40 -7.17
C ALA A 446 2.16 -30.15 -5.83
N ALA A 447 2.28 -29.46 -4.69
CA ALA A 447 1.98 -30.04 -3.38
C ALA A 447 0.49 -30.40 -3.23
N ALA A 448 -0.42 -29.54 -3.72
CA ALA A 448 -1.86 -29.81 -3.72
C ALA A 448 -2.23 -31.01 -4.60
N VAL A 449 -1.52 -31.22 -5.72
CA VAL A 449 -1.67 -32.39 -6.60
C VAL A 449 -1.16 -33.67 -5.93
N ALA A 450 0.01 -33.60 -5.31
CA ALA A 450 0.60 -34.74 -4.60
C ALA A 450 -0.28 -35.23 -3.43
N GLY A 451 -1.10 -34.34 -2.88
CA GLY A 451 -2.05 -34.66 -1.82
C GLY A 451 -1.48 -34.45 -0.41
N PRO A 452 -2.17 -34.95 0.62
CA PRO A 452 -1.78 -34.72 2.00
C PRO A 452 -0.49 -35.46 2.34
N SER A 453 0.43 -34.77 3.03
CA SER A 453 1.61 -35.44 3.59
C SER A 453 1.22 -36.17 4.88
N MET A 454 1.15 -37.50 4.84
CA MET A 454 0.98 -38.30 6.05
C MET A 454 2.27 -38.22 6.88
N PRO A 455 2.18 -38.18 8.23
CA PRO A 455 3.36 -38.31 9.06
C PRO A 455 3.96 -39.70 8.78
N SER A 456 5.26 -39.75 8.46
CA SER A 456 6.01 -41.00 8.55
C SER A 456 5.77 -41.57 9.94
N THR A 457 5.22 -42.78 10.03
CA THR A 457 4.89 -43.44 11.29
C THR A 457 6.16 -43.66 12.11
N LEU A 458 6.50 -42.68 12.95
CA LEU A 458 7.45 -42.83 14.04
C LEU A 458 6.81 -42.26 15.31
N THR A 459 6.26 -43.21 16.06
CA THR A 459 5.95 -43.22 17.50
C THR A 459 4.89 -42.25 18.01
N PRO A 460 3.81 -42.74 18.67
CA PRO A 460 2.81 -41.86 19.26
C PRO A 460 3.38 -41.08 20.45
N PRO A 461 3.00 -39.80 20.66
CA PRO A 461 3.29 -39.12 21.92
C PRO A 461 2.51 -39.78 23.06
N MET A 462 3.18 -39.89 24.21
CA MET A 462 2.72 -40.49 25.46
C MET A 462 1.33 -40.00 25.92
N PRO A 463 0.55 -40.82 26.65
CA PRO A 463 -0.79 -40.46 27.11
C PRO A 463 -0.75 -39.35 28.18
N VAL A 464 -1.69 -38.41 28.06
CA VAL A 464 -1.98 -37.33 29.02
C VAL A 464 -2.43 -37.95 30.37
N PRO A 465 -1.99 -37.45 31.54
CA PRO A 465 -2.49 -37.92 32.83
C PRO A 465 -3.97 -37.56 33.00
N GLN A 466 -4.80 -38.56 33.31
CA GLN A 466 -6.19 -38.33 33.70
C GLN A 466 -6.25 -37.62 35.06
N MET A 467 -6.83 -36.41 35.09
CA MET A 467 -7.26 -35.78 36.34
C MET A 467 -8.62 -36.33 36.73
N SER A 468 -8.64 -37.24 37.70
CA SER A 468 -9.84 -37.62 38.44
C SER A 468 -10.12 -36.59 39.54
N GLY A 469 -11.28 -35.92 39.45
CA GLY A 469 -11.73 -34.92 40.41
C GLY A 469 -12.36 -35.48 41.69
N GLY A 470 -12.41 -34.64 42.72
CA GLY A 470 -13.25 -34.77 43.92
C GLY A 470 -13.45 -33.39 44.56
N PRO A 471 -14.65 -33.05 45.10
CA PRO A 471 -14.96 -31.70 45.55
C PRO A 471 -14.51 -31.48 47.00
N ALA A 472 -13.89 -30.33 47.29
CA ALA A 472 -13.56 -29.92 48.66
C ALA A 472 -14.60 -28.92 49.20
N GLN A 473 -15.15 -29.24 50.39
CA GLN A 473 -16.08 -28.43 51.18
C GLN A 473 -15.45 -27.13 51.73
N PRO A 474 -16.25 -26.11 52.09
CA PRO A 474 -15.75 -24.89 52.71
C PRO A 474 -15.75 -24.99 54.25
N ALA A 475 -14.79 -24.34 54.90
CA ALA A 475 -14.73 -24.16 56.36
C ALA A 475 -14.14 -22.77 56.73
N PRO A 476 -14.43 -22.24 57.93
CA PRO A 476 -14.90 -20.85 58.10
C PRO A 476 -13.90 -19.86 58.72
N SER A 477 -14.34 -18.60 58.76
CA SER A 477 -13.74 -17.38 59.31
C SER A 477 -13.28 -17.44 60.77
N GLY A 478 -12.13 -16.82 61.07
CA GLY A 478 -11.72 -16.41 62.41
C GLY A 478 -10.53 -15.44 62.40
N VAL A 479 -10.66 -14.31 63.11
CA VAL A 479 -9.64 -13.27 63.40
C VAL A 479 -9.32 -13.35 64.90
N PRO A 480 -8.06 -13.21 65.35
CA PRO A 480 -7.59 -11.95 66.00
C PRO A 480 -6.10 -11.59 65.80
N GLY A 481 -5.75 -10.29 65.84
CA GLY A 481 -4.36 -9.74 65.90
C GLY A 481 -3.81 -9.64 67.34
N PRO A 482 -2.91 -8.69 67.73
CA PRO A 482 -1.88 -7.90 67.01
C PRO A 482 -0.47 -7.92 67.69
N ALA A 483 0.57 -7.29 67.10
CA ALA A 483 1.71 -6.52 67.71
C ALA A 483 2.98 -6.54 66.82
N GLN A 484 3.42 -5.41 66.25
CA GLN A 484 4.40 -4.38 66.72
C GLN A 484 5.86 -4.59 66.26
N GLY A 485 6.45 -3.55 65.63
CA GLY A 485 7.90 -3.32 65.59
C GLY A 485 8.52 -2.95 64.22
N ILE A 486 8.75 -1.66 63.97
CA ILE A 486 9.54 -1.02 62.88
C ILE A 486 10.79 -0.37 63.58
N PRO A 487 12.04 -0.29 63.04
CA PRO A 487 12.41 0.54 61.86
C PRO A 487 13.62 0.11 60.97
N GLY A 488 13.74 0.71 59.77
CA GLY A 488 14.92 0.65 58.86
C GLY A 488 15.94 1.79 59.11
N PRO A 489 16.67 2.33 58.09
CA PRO A 489 17.51 1.72 57.04
C PRO A 489 18.94 2.34 56.94
N SER A 490 19.94 1.69 56.30
CA SER A 490 21.19 2.33 55.76
C SER A 490 21.94 1.41 54.77
N GLY A 491 22.39 1.91 53.60
CA GLY A 491 23.29 1.19 52.64
C GLY A 491 24.79 1.29 53.01
N PRO A 492 25.79 1.27 52.08
CA PRO A 492 25.90 0.73 50.70
C PRO A 492 27.22 -0.10 50.45
N VAL A 493 27.35 -0.91 49.38
CA VAL A 493 28.68 -1.33 48.78
C VAL A 493 28.55 -1.79 47.30
N PRO A 494 29.50 -1.42 46.39
CA PRO A 494 29.67 -2.03 45.06
C PRO A 494 31.08 -2.63 44.73
N VAL A 495 31.13 -3.38 43.60
CA VAL A 495 32.22 -3.82 42.64
C VAL A 495 33.25 -4.92 43.01
N PRO A 496 33.70 -5.71 42.00
CA PRO A 496 35.12 -5.68 41.61
C PRO A 496 35.45 -5.84 40.09
N VAL A 497 36.68 -5.48 39.70
CA VAL A 497 37.35 -5.73 38.39
C VAL A 497 38.80 -6.20 38.62
N GLY A 498 39.37 -7.03 37.72
CA GLY A 498 40.82 -7.25 37.60
C GLY A 498 41.26 -8.02 36.32
N VAL A 499 42.31 -7.52 35.64
CA VAL A 499 42.93 -7.92 34.33
C VAL A 499 44.30 -8.62 34.55
N PRO A 500 45.03 -9.13 33.52
CA PRO A 500 46.32 -8.52 33.07
C PRO A 500 46.63 -8.71 31.55
N GLY A 501 47.55 -8.04 30.83
CA GLY A 501 48.55 -6.96 31.05
C GLY A 501 49.56 -6.87 29.86
N ASN A 502 50.14 -5.68 29.59
CA ASN A 502 51.58 -5.36 29.26
C ASN A 502 51.77 -3.92 28.69
N GLY A 503 52.75 -3.16 29.23
CA GLY A 503 53.00 -1.70 29.04
C GLY A 503 53.96 -1.29 27.89
N PRO A 504 54.83 -0.23 27.98
CA PRO A 504 54.91 0.95 28.89
C PRO A 504 55.20 2.37 28.24
N VAL A 505 54.72 3.48 28.88
CA VAL A 505 55.37 4.79 29.31
C VAL A 505 56.13 5.72 28.28
N PRO A 506 56.36 7.09 28.41
CA PRO A 506 55.95 8.18 29.37
C PRO A 506 55.47 9.57 28.81
N GLU A 507 54.92 10.39 29.74
CA GLU A 507 54.97 11.87 30.04
C GLU A 507 55.22 12.99 28.99
N SER A 508 54.41 14.07 29.03
CA SER A 508 54.77 15.44 29.53
C SER A 508 53.74 16.56 29.17
N ASP A 509 53.41 17.41 30.15
CA ASP A 509 52.79 18.76 30.06
C ASP A 509 53.87 19.82 29.67
N PRO A 510 53.63 21.13 29.35
CA PRO A 510 52.64 22.05 29.97
C PRO A 510 52.03 23.19 29.08
N THR A 511 51.13 23.97 29.71
CA THR A 511 50.52 25.28 29.32
C THR A 511 51.52 26.41 28.96
N PRO A 512 51.12 27.56 28.33
CA PRO A 512 50.68 28.76 29.12
C PRO A 512 49.75 29.83 28.44
N THR A 513 49.00 30.57 29.29
CA THR A 513 48.79 32.05 29.39
C THR A 513 48.05 32.96 28.35
N THR A 514 46.98 33.61 28.88
CA THR A 514 46.65 35.08 29.00
C THR A 514 46.23 36.00 27.82
N GLY A 515 44.94 36.42 27.84
CA GLY A 515 44.36 37.81 27.70
C GLY A 515 44.45 38.58 26.34
N PRO A 516 43.79 39.76 26.15
CA PRO A 516 42.61 40.38 26.81
C PRO A 516 41.57 41.11 25.87
N VAL A 517 40.28 41.22 26.29
CA VAL A 517 39.37 42.43 26.32
C VAL A 517 38.94 43.10 24.95
N PRO A 518 37.92 44.02 24.79
CA PRO A 518 36.81 44.57 25.62
C PRO A 518 35.37 44.66 24.98
N GLY A 519 34.36 45.03 25.80
CA GLY A 519 33.37 46.08 25.47
C GLY A 519 31.88 45.77 25.79
N MET A 520 31.35 46.09 26.98
CA MET A 520 30.50 47.27 27.35
C MET A 520 29.10 47.28 26.67
N VAL A 521 27.91 47.40 27.28
CA VAL A 521 27.39 47.91 28.59
C VAL A 521 25.93 47.39 28.77
N PRO A 522 25.36 47.24 30.00
CA PRO A 522 23.92 47.04 30.20
C PRO A 522 23.21 48.31 30.71
N PHE A 523 21.92 48.43 30.42
CA PHE A 523 21.02 49.43 31.00
C PHE A 523 19.90 48.75 31.79
N ASP A 524 19.70 49.22 33.01
CA ASP A 524 18.70 48.80 33.99
C ASP A 524 17.50 49.76 33.96
N GLY A 525 16.34 49.32 34.42
CA GLY A 525 15.12 50.14 34.50
C GLY A 525 13.90 49.37 35.00
N SER A 526 13.76 49.29 36.32
CA SER A 526 12.52 48.93 37.02
C SER A 526 11.55 50.13 37.08
N VAL A 527 10.23 49.88 37.26
CA VAL A 527 9.32 50.46 38.29
C VAL A 527 7.83 50.17 37.98
N GLU A 528 7.21 49.49 38.96
CA GLU A 528 5.84 49.50 39.55
C GLU A 528 4.56 50.00 38.84
N GLY A 529 3.47 49.24 39.06
CA GLY A 529 2.28 49.78 39.75
C GLY A 529 0.91 49.68 39.04
N GLY A 530 -0.03 48.88 39.59
CA GLY A 530 -1.48 49.11 39.41
C GLY A 530 -2.38 47.87 39.32
N SER A 531 -3.13 47.60 40.39
CA SER A 531 -4.36 46.76 40.43
C SER A 531 -5.50 47.67 40.96
N PRO A 532 -6.81 47.41 40.74
CA PRO A 532 -7.47 46.26 41.38
C PRO A 532 -8.73 45.64 40.69
N ALA A 533 -9.07 44.43 41.17
CA ALA A 533 -10.39 43.92 41.59
C ALA A 533 -11.41 43.20 40.65
N HIS A 534 -11.71 41.97 41.12
CA HIS A 534 -12.96 41.15 41.12
C HIS A 534 -13.35 40.25 39.92
N GLY A 535 -13.46 38.93 40.21
CA GLY A 535 -13.74 37.79 39.32
C GLY A 535 -15.23 37.55 38.99
N PRO A 536 -15.74 36.30 38.78
CA PRO A 536 -15.22 35.00 39.21
C PRO A 536 -15.03 33.94 38.10
N VAL A 537 -14.54 32.79 38.58
CA VAL A 537 -14.07 31.57 37.95
C VAL A 537 -15.22 30.68 37.43
N HIS A 538 -15.06 30.09 36.25
CA HIS A 538 -15.54 28.73 35.95
C HIS A 538 -14.60 28.06 34.94
N GLY A 539 -14.09 26.89 35.31
CA GLY A 539 -13.00 26.21 34.63
C GLY A 539 -13.42 25.32 33.45
N MET A 540 -12.44 25.11 32.57
CA MET A 540 -12.32 23.98 31.64
C MET A 540 -10.84 23.59 31.54
N PRO A 541 -10.50 22.29 31.43
CA PRO A 541 -9.13 21.82 31.59
C PRO A 541 -8.30 22.03 30.31
N ALA A 542 -7.05 22.46 30.52
CA ALA A 542 -6.01 22.55 29.51
C ALA A 542 -5.48 21.16 29.15
N ALA A 543 -5.46 20.84 27.85
CA ALA A 543 -4.72 19.71 27.32
C ALA A 543 -3.26 20.14 27.09
N ALA A 544 -2.35 19.47 27.80
CA ALA A 544 -0.92 19.60 27.67
C ALA A 544 -0.44 19.14 26.28
N GLY A 545 0.24 20.03 25.56
CA GLY A 545 1.03 19.67 24.38
C GLY A 545 2.45 19.27 24.81
N PRO A 546 3.03 18.18 24.28
CA PRO A 546 4.41 17.85 24.58
C PRO A 546 5.36 18.72 23.74
N MET A 547 6.17 19.50 24.46
CA MET A 547 7.41 20.09 23.97
C MET A 547 8.46 18.98 23.79
N PHE A 548 9.00 18.83 22.58
CA PHE A 548 10.21 18.04 22.34
C PHE A 548 11.36 18.98 21.97
N GLY A 549 12.35 19.04 22.86
CA GLY A 549 13.64 19.66 22.59
C GLY A 549 14.54 18.73 21.77
N MET A 550 15.18 19.28 20.75
CA MET A 550 16.24 18.62 19.99
C MET A 550 17.62 18.88 20.63
N PRO A 551 18.55 17.91 20.60
CA PRO A 551 19.98 18.19 20.75
C PRO A 551 20.62 18.53 19.38
N PRO A 552 21.72 19.32 19.35
CA PRO A 552 22.30 19.84 18.12
C PRO A 552 23.20 18.83 17.39
N ALA A 553 23.15 18.88 16.06
CA ALA A 553 24.03 18.17 15.15
C ALA A 553 25.40 18.88 15.00
N ALA A 554 26.48 18.11 15.11
CA ALA A 554 27.82 18.53 14.69
C ALA A 554 28.01 18.17 13.21
N GLY A 555 28.29 19.16 12.37
CA GLY A 555 28.73 18.96 10.99
C GLY A 555 30.25 18.82 10.90
N PRO A 556 30.77 18.53 9.70
CA PRO A 556 32.04 19.10 9.28
C PRO A 556 31.93 19.90 7.98
N VAL A 557 32.88 20.83 7.90
CA VAL A 557 33.05 21.90 6.93
C VAL A 557 33.88 21.45 5.71
N LEU A 558 33.55 22.09 4.59
CA LEU A 558 34.21 22.23 3.28
C LEU A 558 35.71 21.88 3.14
N GLY A 559 36.03 21.25 2.00
CA GLY A 559 37.33 21.31 1.32
C GLY A 559 37.15 21.18 -0.20
N ALA A 560 37.62 22.17 -0.97
CA ALA A 560 37.50 22.28 -2.43
C ALA A 560 38.77 21.75 -3.16
N PRO A 561 38.95 21.98 -4.49
CA PRO A 561 39.03 20.95 -5.53
C PRO A 561 40.47 20.60 -5.96
N LEU A 562 40.64 19.47 -6.66
CA LEU A 562 41.85 19.17 -7.44
C LEU A 562 41.48 18.71 -8.85
N ALA A 563 42.13 19.37 -9.82
CA ALA A 563 42.05 19.14 -11.25
C ALA A 563 43.12 18.13 -11.71
N GLY A 564 42.80 17.43 -12.80
CA GLY A 564 43.73 17.24 -13.92
C GLY A 564 44.57 15.97 -13.99
N SER A 565 44.19 15.07 -14.92
CA SER A 565 45.02 14.32 -15.90
C SER A 565 44.17 13.13 -16.39
N GLY A 566 43.90 12.86 -17.67
CA GLY A 566 44.54 13.23 -18.92
C GLY A 566 45.07 11.95 -19.59
N MET A 567 44.39 11.43 -20.62
CA MET A 567 44.98 10.62 -21.71
C MET A 567 43.95 10.29 -22.82
N ALA A 568 44.02 11.13 -23.86
CA ALA A 568 44.05 10.89 -25.31
C ALA A 568 43.01 10.01 -26.08
N PRO A 569 42.52 10.52 -27.23
CA PRO A 569 41.66 9.83 -28.22
C PRO A 569 42.45 9.23 -29.40
N VAL A 570 41.79 8.42 -30.24
CA VAL A 570 42.31 8.00 -31.55
C VAL A 570 41.36 8.43 -32.67
N ASN A 571 41.96 9.11 -33.66
CA ASN A 571 41.43 9.67 -34.90
C ASN A 571 41.14 8.63 -35.99
N GLY A 572 40.38 9.05 -37.00
CA GLY A 572 40.47 8.53 -38.38
C GLY A 572 39.20 8.74 -39.21
N GLN A 573 38.94 9.96 -39.67
CA GLN A 573 39.12 10.42 -41.08
C GLN A 573 37.89 10.22 -42.00
N GLY A 574 37.34 11.33 -42.48
CA GLY A 574 36.47 11.42 -43.66
C GLY A 574 37.25 11.23 -44.97
N PRO A 575 36.66 11.49 -46.16
CA PRO A 575 36.36 12.89 -46.55
C PRO A 575 35.14 13.08 -47.50
N GLY A 576 34.76 14.34 -47.76
CA GLY A 576 34.44 14.76 -49.14
C GLY A 576 33.18 15.59 -49.46
N MET A 577 33.40 16.90 -49.60
CA MET A 577 32.81 17.85 -50.58
C MET A 577 31.39 18.44 -50.45
N ALA A 578 31.32 19.73 -50.84
CA ALA A 578 30.27 20.72 -50.66
C ALA A 578 29.56 21.10 -52.01
N PRO A 579 29.01 22.32 -52.21
CA PRO A 579 27.57 22.65 -52.21
C PRO A 579 27.02 23.12 -53.59
N THR A 580 25.70 23.29 -53.74
CA THR A 580 25.12 24.07 -54.86
C THR A 580 23.91 24.93 -54.45
N ASN A 581 23.79 26.07 -55.15
CA ASN A 581 22.90 27.22 -54.97
C ASN A 581 21.45 27.00 -55.48
N GLY A 582 20.50 27.86 -55.03
CA GLY A 582 19.07 27.93 -55.40
C GLY A 582 18.77 28.39 -56.86
N PRO A 583 17.60 29.01 -57.24
CA PRO A 583 16.60 29.75 -56.43
C PRO A 583 15.09 29.67 -56.86
N GLY A 584 14.22 30.43 -56.14
CA GLY A 584 12.97 31.05 -56.64
C GLY A 584 11.66 30.53 -56.00
N ALA A 585 10.59 31.30 -55.77
CA ALA A 585 10.25 32.73 -55.76
C ALA A 585 8.77 32.86 -55.28
N GLY A 586 8.38 34.00 -54.67
CA GLY A 586 6.98 34.43 -54.37
C GLY A 586 6.61 34.39 -52.87
N MET A 587 6.60 35.45 -52.04
CA MET A 587 5.89 36.76 -52.09
C MET A 587 4.38 36.60 -52.35
N ALA A 588 3.39 37.16 -51.62
CA ALA A 588 3.31 38.03 -50.44
C ALA A 588 1.78 38.12 -50.01
N PRO A 589 1.39 38.87 -48.96
CA PRO A 589 0.18 38.71 -48.12
C PRO A 589 -0.93 39.80 -48.32
N SER A 590 -2.05 39.72 -47.57
CA SER A 590 -2.89 40.89 -47.14
C SER A 590 -4.07 40.42 -46.24
N ASN A 591 -4.16 40.85 -44.98
CA ASN A 591 -4.91 42.00 -44.39
C ASN A 591 -6.40 41.73 -44.07
N GLY A 592 -6.78 41.85 -42.78
CA GLY A 592 -8.18 41.94 -42.25
C GLY A 592 -8.76 43.36 -42.39
N PRO A 593 -9.64 43.91 -41.50
CA PRO A 593 -10.51 43.36 -40.43
C PRO A 593 -12.00 43.88 -40.48
N GLY A 594 -12.91 43.54 -39.52
CA GLY A 594 -14.20 44.26 -39.37
C GLY A 594 -15.33 43.70 -38.45
N VAL A 595 -15.30 44.02 -37.15
CA VAL A 595 -16.29 44.72 -36.25
C VAL A 595 -17.86 44.67 -36.47
N PHE A 596 -18.60 44.26 -35.41
CA PHE A 596 -19.98 44.60 -34.86
C PHE A 596 -21.35 44.05 -35.38
N SER A 597 -22.21 43.66 -34.38
CA SER A 597 -23.65 43.23 -34.30
C SER A 597 -24.73 44.28 -34.76
N PRO A 598 -26.11 44.15 -34.64
CA PRO A 598 -27.03 43.22 -33.89
C PRO A 598 -28.45 42.88 -34.51
N ASN A 599 -29.31 42.16 -33.73
CA ASN A 599 -30.81 42.05 -33.72
C ASN A 599 -31.62 41.12 -34.69
N GLY A 600 -32.62 40.40 -34.10
CA GLY A 600 -33.60 39.46 -34.73
C GLY A 600 -34.82 40.12 -35.42
N PRO A 601 -35.92 39.39 -35.83
CA PRO A 601 -36.98 38.91 -34.89
C PRO A 601 -37.90 37.68 -35.30
N ILE A 602 -38.49 37.02 -34.29
CA ILE A 602 -39.93 36.66 -33.97
C ILE A 602 -40.95 35.99 -34.99
N SER A 603 -41.45 34.77 -34.61
CA SER A 603 -42.82 34.12 -34.66
C SER A 603 -43.55 33.71 -35.98
N PRO A 604 -44.69 32.90 -35.95
CA PRO A 604 -45.26 31.95 -34.94
C PRO A 604 -45.86 30.58 -35.47
N ARG A 605 -46.14 29.66 -34.50
CA ARG A 605 -47.17 28.57 -34.24
C ARG A 605 -48.31 28.23 -35.26
N PRO A 606 -49.16 27.15 -35.10
CA PRO A 606 -49.56 26.31 -33.92
C PRO A 606 -49.66 24.76 -34.18
N GLY A 607 -50.07 23.82 -33.31
CA GLY A 607 -50.58 23.74 -31.93
C GLY A 607 -51.16 22.34 -31.57
N SER A 608 -51.47 22.13 -30.27
CA SER A 608 -52.29 21.07 -29.60
C SER A 608 -51.72 19.63 -29.50
N GLY A 609 -51.85 18.87 -28.41
CA GLY A 609 -52.53 19.04 -27.11
C GLY A 609 -52.15 17.88 -26.15
N THR A 610 -52.27 18.12 -24.84
CA THR A 610 -51.96 17.24 -23.70
C THR A 610 -53.25 16.59 -23.12
N PRO A 611 -53.30 16.04 -21.88
CA PRO A 611 -52.92 14.68 -21.47
C PRO A 611 -54.05 13.95 -20.68
N ASN A 612 -53.91 12.67 -20.27
CA ASN A 612 -54.55 12.23 -19.01
C ASN A 612 -54.05 10.90 -18.38
N SER A 613 -53.70 11.01 -17.09
CA SER A 613 -54.04 10.19 -15.91
C SER A 613 -54.19 8.65 -15.95
N GLY A 614 -53.42 7.97 -15.08
CA GLY A 614 -53.96 7.27 -13.90
C GLY A 614 -54.19 5.73 -13.97
N PRO A 615 -54.17 5.03 -12.80
CA PRO A 615 -53.57 3.70 -12.62
C PRO A 615 -54.59 2.56 -12.32
N VAL A 616 -54.15 1.31 -12.12
CA VAL A 616 -54.67 0.31 -11.13
C VAL A 616 -53.93 -1.07 -11.20
N HIS A 617 -53.83 -1.69 -10.02
CA HIS A 617 -53.31 -3.00 -9.57
C HIS A 617 -53.75 -4.29 -10.29
N GLY A 618 -52.98 -5.39 -10.09
CA GLY A 618 -53.58 -6.74 -9.91
C GLY A 618 -52.78 -7.99 -10.33
N THR A 619 -51.93 -8.50 -9.44
CA THR A 619 -51.66 -9.92 -9.03
C THR A 619 -51.85 -11.17 -9.93
N HIS A 620 -50.85 -12.08 -9.79
CA HIS A 620 -50.86 -13.57 -9.72
C HIS A 620 -50.28 -14.43 -10.89
N ASN A 621 -49.42 -15.38 -10.45
CA ASN A 621 -48.63 -16.45 -11.10
C ASN A 621 -49.43 -17.80 -11.04
N PRO A 622 -48.95 -19.03 -11.41
CA PRO A 622 -47.83 -19.52 -12.25
C PRO A 622 -48.21 -20.67 -13.24
N GLY A 623 -47.25 -21.16 -14.06
CA GLY A 623 -47.31 -22.49 -14.71
C GLY A 623 -46.26 -22.75 -15.82
N PRO A 624 -45.51 -23.88 -15.83
CA PRO A 624 -44.35 -24.10 -16.72
C PRO A 624 -44.62 -25.04 -17.91
N SER A 625 -43.77 -24.98 -18.96
CA SER A 625 -43.76 -25.97 -20.05
C SER A 625 -42.33 -26.37 -20.46
N HIS A 626 -42.13 -27.69 -20.53
CA HIS A 626 -40.93 -28.43 -20.92
C HIS A 626 -40.69 -28.48 -22.45
N GLY A 627 -39.43 -28.78 -22.83
CA GLY A 627 -38.99 -29.35 -24.12
C GLY A 627 -38.07 -28.42 -24.92
N PRO A 628 -36.96 -28.90 -25.54
CA PRO A 628 -37.02 -30.04 -26.46
C PRO A 628 -35.85 -31.04 -26.39
N GLY A 629 -36.01 -32.13 -27.14
CA GLY A 629 -35.09 -33.25 -27.27
C GLY A 629 -34.08 -33.15 -28.41
N ASP A 630 -33.09 -34.01 -28.21
CA ASP A 630 -31.90 -34.41 -28.95
C ASP A 630 -32.13 -34.99 -30.37
N VAL A 631 -31.12 -34.90 -31.24
CA VAL A 631 -30.39 -36.02 -31.92
C VAL A 631 -29.84 -35.67 -33.33
N SER A 632 -28.55 -36.01 -33.49
CA SER A 632 -27.78 -36.47 -34.68
C SER A 632 -27.12 -35.50 -35.67
N ASP A 633 -25.79 -35.42 -35.54
CA ASP A 633 -24.74 -35.85 -36.49
C ASP A 633 -24.90 -35.59 -38.00
N ILE A 634 -23.85 -35.00 -38.58
CA ILE A 634 -23.05 -35.52 -39.73
C ILE A 634 -21.93 -34.49 -40.06
N HIS A 635 -20.67 -34.93 -39.97
CA HIS A 635 -19.47 -34.35 -40.61
C HIS A 635 -19.50 -34.71 -42.13
N PRO A 636 -18.89 -33.95 -43.08
CA PRO A 636 -17.42 -33.89 -43.15
C PRO A 636 -16.75 -32.66 -43.85
N THR A 637 -15.41 -32.65 -43.72
CA THR A 637 -14.36 -32.20 -44.67
C THR A 637 -14.15 -30.72 -45.02
N SER A 638 -13.02 -30.21 -44.53
CA SER A 638 -11.91 -29.52 -45.24
C SER A 638 -12.21 -28.83 -46.58
N ASP A 639 -11.92 -27.52 -46.66
CA ASP A 639 -10.85 -26.98 -47.53
C ASP A 639 -10.63 -25.47 -47.30
N LEU A 640 -9.35 -25.10 -47.18
CA LEU A 640 -8.78 -23.75 -47.35
C LEU A 640 -8.95 -23.31 -48.82
N PRO A 641 -9.03 -22.00 -49.19
CA PRO A 641 -7.90 -21.06 -49.00
C PRO A 641 -8.23 -19.56 -48.78
N ILE A 642 -7.25 -18.86 -48.21
CA ILE A 642 -6.99 -17.40 -48.23
C ILE A 642 -6.49 -16.98 -49.65
N PRO A 643 -6.44 -15.71 -50.13
CA PRO A 643 -6.75 -14.38 -49.55
C PRO A 643 -7.63 -13.44 -50.40
N SER A 644 -8.14 -12.37 -49.77
CA SER A 644 -7.86 -10.95 -50.11
C SER A 644 -8.29 -10.05 -48.95
#